data_AF-A0A1M5QFM4-F1
#
_entry.id   AF-A0A1M5QFM4-F1
#
_cell.length_a   1.000
_cell.length_b   1.000
_cell.length_c   1.000
_cell.angle_alpha   90.00
_cell.angle_beta   90.00
_cell.angle_gamma   90.00
#
_symmetry.space_group_name_H-M   'P 1'
#
loop_
_entity.id
_entity.type
_entity.pdbx_description
1 polymer ?
#
loop_
_entity_poly.entity_id
_entity_poly.type
_entity_poly.pdbx_seq_one_letter_code
_entity_poly.pdbx_strand_id
1 'polypeptide(L)'
;MLDLLRDLGERVKEVGSLLWRCFYSVTLTLLGVAGLVFVPQGAECLRLVSQPGWNFPLFLCSVAAWSMAAWYSARLTLGRVFAGDALIDQRDTDFVNGMRLWLPRALGILPGAVLAVQFFRIGYPVLGIGCTAAATAIGVFMVRRRVWFASRFVGWEPGRGLGLRFIALQQGTLLTVLCAIGASFTLLFAIWIWPLEVTSVVTAPVLLCFALASWILFGDLVLTYFFRQARLPSMAAAPLLLLVVCSLWNDNHAVALVGDQRWPRIGGAVTPQDTAIPTRRDIEVHLHAWLAARVARGELRPGQPFPLFLVAAEGGGIRAAYWGGIVLARLQDDSAGRFGRHLFALSGVSGGSLAAGTFAALVADERSGALARAPCARRNPARRYQQCISAVLRRDYLSPAVGYLLYPDMLQRFLPLPVAAADRARAMEAGLQDGWHDATASTRFAQRFHALWTNDRALEVPSLLLNATLVNGGNRVIASDLAIDGRFPDAYDAFDPVLDLGAMSLATAMHNSARFSYISPAGTVAGCGTPGHLQACSTTAARHAWGRVIDGGYFENSGVESVRDLLFAMRPALQAWEARGYVIEPSVLVISNSPGALAPSGRQDPARARLDITFLSELLAPPLGLFNTREARATFAVTAQRRDMAAADAQGFVWFGMHTPNDTPLGWALADQTFDAMDALLQRARSARLNALPFEAVLSRLQRSPPNVACRTEQERGKAYCEASLNQQENKMTKPTQDPREQLQRDQQQASKMRKTTASAPKMKKLRVGTKTMGSRTIKVPTRGRAGSN
;
A
#
# COMPACT_ATOMS: atom_id res chain seq x y z
N MET A 1 -12.80 8.81 -53.72
CA MET A 1 -12.31 7.88 -52.66
C MET A 1 -10.79 7.89 -52.55
N LEU A 2 -10.05 7.75 -53.66
CA LEU A 2 -8.58 7.83 -53.66
C LEU A 2 -8.04 9.20 -53.22
N ASP A 3 -8.65 10.30 -53.67
CA ASP A 3 -8.25 11.65 -53.22
C ASP A 3 -8.52 11.88 -51.74
N LEU A 4 -9.65 11.38 -51.23
CA LEU A 4 -9.98 11.41 -49.81
C LEU A 4 -8.96 10.62 -48.97
N LEU A 5 -8.55 9.43 -49.45
CA LEU A 5 -7.53 8.61 -48.78
C LEU A 5 -6.15 9.27 -48.83
N ARG A 6 -5.81 9.94 -49.93
CA ARG A 6 -4.56 10.71 -50.08
C ARG A 6 -4.53 11.91 -49.13
N ASP A 7 -5.61 12.69 -49.09
CA ASP A 7 -5.75 13.83 -48.19
C ASP A 7 -5.72 13.40 -46.72
N LEU A 8 -6.37 12.28 -46.40
CA LEU A 8 -6.30 11.68 -45.07
C LEU A 8 -4.87 11.25 -44.73
N GLY A 9 -4.17 10.58 -45.66
CA GLY A 9 -2.78 10.16 -45.48
C GLY A 9 -1.82 11.33 -45.28
N GLU A 10 -1.98 12.42 -46.04
CA GLU A 10 -1.19 13.64 -45.85
C GLU A 10 -1.47 14.32 -44.52
N ARG A 11 -2.75 14.40 -44.10
CA ARG A 11 -3.12 14.90 -42.77
C ARG A 11 -2.54 14.05 -41.64
N VAL A 12 -2.54 12.72 -41.79
CA VAL A 12 -1.93 11.80 -40.82
C VAL A 12 -0.42 12.03 -40.72
N LYS A 13 0.28 12.26 -41.83
CA LYS A 13 1.71 12.60 -41.82
C LYS A 13 1.96 13.95 -41.13
N GLU A 14 1.13 14.96 -41.40
CA GLU A 14 1.24 16.28 -40.75
C GLU A 14 1.05 16.18 -39.23
N VAL A 15 -0.02 15.50 -38.80
CA VAL A 15 -0.29 15.26 -37.37
C VAL A 15 0.83 14.43 -36.74
N GLY A 16 1.27 13.34 -37.38
CA GLY A 16 2.37 12.51 -36.90
C GLY A 16 3.67 13.31 -36.74
N SER A 17 4.01 14.16 -37.71
CA SER A 17 5.19 15.03 -37.63
C SER A 17 5.07 16.09 -36.53
N LEU A 18 3.87 16.62 -36.29
CA LEU A 18 3.61 17.56 -35.19
C LEU A 18 3.79 16.88 -33.83
N LEU A 19 3.11 15.74 -33.63
CA LEU A 19 3.14 15.00 -32.37
C LEU A 19 4.52 14.44 -32.06
N TRP A 20 5.27 13.96 -33.07
CA TRP A 20 6.65 13.49 -32.88
C TRP A 20 7.60 14.60 -32.42
N ARG A 21 7.34 15.86 -32.81
CA ARG A 21 8.20 16.99 -32.47
C ARG A 21 8.04 17.47 -31.03
N CYS A 22 6.88 17.23 -30.42
CA CYS A 22 6.58 17.50 -29.01
C CYS A 22 6.15 16.21 -28.27
N PHE A 23 6.81 15.10 -28.62
CA PHE A 23 6.44 13.76 -28.18
C PHE A 23 6.30 13.67 -26.67
N TYR A 24 7.23 14.25 -25.91
CA TYR A 24 7.20 14.18 -24.45
C TYR A 24 6.07 15.04 -23.87
N SER A 25 5.89 16.28 -24.34
CA SER A 25 4.78 17.14 -23.91
C SER A 25 3.41 16.49 -24.14
N VAL A 26 3.23 15.76 -25.25
CA VAL A 26 1.97 15.07 -25.54
C VAL A 26 1.81 13.83 -24.66
N THR A 27 2.79 12.92 -24.72
CA THR A 27 2.67 11.60 -24.08
C THR A 27 2.65 11.70 -22.56
N LEU A 28 3.56 12.45 -21.95
CA LEU A 28 3.65 12.57 -20.50
C LEU A 28 2.48 13.36 -19.91
N THR A 29 1.92 14.32 -20.66
CA THR A 29 0.68 15.00 -20.26
C THR A 29 -0.50 14.04 -20.25
N LEU A 30 -0.70 13.25 -21.32
CA LEU A 30 -1.81 12.31 -21.42
C LEU A 30 -1.68 11.16 -20.40
N LEU A 31 -0.49 10.58 -20.27
CA LEU A 31 -0.22 9.49 -19.33
C LEU A 31 -0.34 9.95 -17.88
N GLY A 32 0.18 11.14 -17.54
CA GLY A 32 0.07 11.70 -16.20
C GLY A 32 -1.38 11.95 -15.79
N VAL A 33 -2.19 12.53 -16.70
CA VAL A 33 -3.62 12.75 -16.47
C VAL A 33 -4.35 11.41 -16.33
N ALA A 34 -4.07 10.44 -17.20
CA ALA A 34 -4.71 9.14 -17.13
C ALA A 34 -4.39 8.41 -15.83
N GLY A 35 -3.13 8.46 -15.39
CA GLY A 35 -2.65 7.85 -14.15
C GLY A 35 -3.28 8.44 -12.89
N LEU A 36 -3.55 9.75 -12.85
CA LEU A 36 -4.17 10.38 -11.67
C LEU A 36 -5.71 10.24 -11.63
N VAL A 37 -6.36 10.06 -12.78
CA VAL A 37 -7.84 10.06 -12.87
C VAL A 37 -8.45 8.68 -13.02
N PHE A 38 -7.89 7.82 -13.87
CA PHE A 38 -8.51 6.53 -14.22
C PHE A 38 -7.98 5.37 -13.37
N VAL A 39 -6.91 5.58 -12.62
CA VAL A 39 -6.35 4.59 -11.70
C VAL A 39 -6.92 4.84 -10.30
N PRO A 40 -7.52 3.85 -9.62
CA PRO A 40 -8.09 4.01 -8.26
C PRO A 40 -7.10 4.61 -7.25
N GLN A 41 -5.82 4.26 -7.37
CA GLN A 41 -4.74 4.78 -6.54
C GLN A 41 -4.48 6.28 -6.77
N GLY A 42 -4.76 6.79 -7.97
CA GLY A 42 -4.67 8.21 -8.29
C GLY A 42 -5.64 9.04 -7.46
N ALA A 43 -6.86 8.56 -7.25
CA ALA A 43 -7.85 9.23 -6.41
C ALA A 43 -7.39 9.36 -4.94
N GLU A 44 -6.74 8.34 -4.37
CA GLU A 44 -6.19 8.41 -3.01
C GLU A 44 -5.01 9.37 -2.91
N CYS A 45 -4.14 9.37 -3.92
CA CYS A 45 -3.04 10.33 -3.98
C CYS A 45 -3.59 11.77 -3.96
N LEU A 46 -4.71 12.03 -4.65
CA LEU A 46 -5.37 13.33 -4.58
C LEU A 46 -6.02 13.61 -3.21
N ARG A 47 -6.46 12.59 -2.46
CA ARG A 47 -6.91 12.79 -1.07
C ARG A 47 -5.75 13.13 -0.13
N LEU A 48 -4.54 12.62 -0.37
CA LEU A 48 -3.36 12.98 0.44
C LEU A 48 -3.09 14.50 0.40
N VAL A 49 -3.23 15.14 -0.76
CA VAL A 49 -3.02 16.59 -0.87
C VAL A 49 -4.14 17.42 -0.25
N SER A 50 -5.27 16.81 0.11
CA SER A 50 -6.36 17.48 0.81
C SER A 50 -6.10 17.69 2.30
N GLN A 51 -5.06 17.06 2.85
CA GLN A 51 -4.69 17.25 4.24
C GLN A 51 -4.29 18.71 4.52
N PRO A 52 -4.57 19.22 5.74
CA PRO A 52 -4.20 20.58 6.12
C PRO A 52 -2.70 20.86 5.97
N GLY A 53 -2.34 22.12 5.75
CA GLY A 53 -0.95 22.56 5.66
C GLY A 53 -0.53 22.92 4.24
N TRP A 54 0.75 22.68 3.92
CA TRP A 54 1.37 23.11 2.67
C TRP A 54 1.14 22.16 1.48
N ASN A 55 0.51 21.01 1.71
CA ASN A 55 0.34 19.97 0.69
C ASN A 55 -0.42 20.47 -0.55
N PHE A 56 -1.59 21.10 -0.37
CA PHE A 56 -2.37 21.60 -1.50
C PHE A 56 -1.71 22.78 -2.24
N PRO A 57 -1.18 23.82 -1.56
CA PRO A 57 -0.42 24.88 -2.25
C PRO A 57 0.79 24.35 -3.04
N LEU A 58 1.57 23.43 -2.46
CA LEU A 58 2.69 22.79 -3.16
C LEU A 58 2.21 21.96 -4.35
N PHE A 59 1.09 21.26 -4.21
CA PHE A 59 0.45 20.54 -5.30
C PHE A 59 0.04 21.48 -6.45
N LEU A 60 -0.64 22.60 -6.18
CA LEU A 60 -0.96 23.59 -7.20
C LEU A 60 0.29 24.15 -7.89
N CYS A 61 1.36 24.41 -7.14
CA CYS A 61 2.65 24.82 -7.69
C CYS A 61 3.21 23.76 -8.66
N SER A 62 3.17 22.48 -8.27
CA SER A 62 3.66 21.39 -9.11
C SER A 62 2.82 21.17 -10.37
N VAL A 63 1.49 21.31 -10.29
CA VAL A 63 0.59 21.26 -11.44
C VAL A 63 0.85 22.43 -12.38
N ALA A 64 1.10 23.63 -11.84
CA ALA A 64 1.49 24.78 -12.63
C ALA A 64 2.85 24.56 -13.33
N ALA A 65 3.83 23.97 -12.64
CA ALA A 65 5.12 23.63 -13.22
C ALA A 65 4.98 22.63 -14.38
N TRP A 66 4.19 21.56 -14.19
CA TRP A 66 3.89 20.59 -15.25
C TRP A 66 3.18 21.22 -16.44
N SER A 67 2.14 22.00 -16.17
CA SER A 67 1.36 22.74 -17.18
C SER A 67 2.25 23.70 -18.00
N MET A 68 3.14 24.42 -17.32
CA MET A 68 4.07 25.35 -17.94
C MET A 68 5.16 24.63 -18.74
N ALA A 69 5.70 23.52 -18.24
CA ALA A 69 6.66 22.68 -18.96
C ALA A 69 6.06 22.13 -20.26
N ALA A 70 4.86 21.56 -20.21
CA ALA A 70 4.15 21.03 -21.39
C ALA A 70 3.87 22.12 -22.44
N TRP A 71 3.33 23.26 -22.02
CA TRP A 71 3.05 24.36 -22.92
C TRP A 71 4.31 24.97 -23.53
N TYR A 72 5.30 25.28 -22.68
CA TYR A 72 6.48 26.01 -23.12
C TYR A 72 7.36 25.14 -24.02
N SER A 73 7.54 23.86 -23.68
CA SER A 73 8.34 22.93 -24.47
C SER A 73 7.69 22.63 -25.82
N ALA A 74 6.39 22.35 -25.86
CA ALA A 74 5.65 22.18 -27.11
C ALA A 74 5.69 23.45 -27.97
N ARG A 75 5.57 24.64 -27.38
CA ARG A 75 5.66 25.90 -28.12
C ARG A 75 7.04 26.10 -28.76
N LEU A 76 8.12 25.85 -28.01
CA LEU A 76 9.48 26.04 -28.52
C LEU A 76 9.84 25.04 -29.62
N THR A 77 9.48 23.78 -29.43
CA THR A 77 9.75 22.71 -30.41
C THR A 77 8.93 22.89 -31.70
N LEU A 78 7.64 23.24 -31.60
CA LEU A 78 6.77 23.42 -32.76
C LEU A 78 7.03 24.73 -33.53
N GLY A 79 7.43 25.80 -32.82
CA GLY A 79 7.66 27.09 -33.45
C GLY A 79 9.06 27.24 -34.07
N ARG A 80 10.04 26.46 -33.64
CA ARG A 80 11.41 26.55 -34.17
C ARG A 80 11.48 25.95 -35.57
N VAL A 81 12.08 26.65 -36.52
CA VAL A 81 12.34 26.15 -37.89
C VAL A 81 13.75 25.53 -37.98
N PHE A 82 13.89 24.21 -37.80
CA PHE A 82 15.23 23.59 -37.85
C PHE A 82 15.76 23.53 -39.29
N ALA A 83 17.09 23.44 -39.44
CA ALA A 83 17.70 23.19 -40.74
C ALA A 83 17.44 21.72 -41.15
N GLY A 84 16.64 21.50 -42.20
CA GLY A 84 16.32 20.17 -42.74
C GLY A 84 14.95 20.12 -43.43
N ASP A 85 14.63 18.97 -44.03
CA ASP A 85 13.42 18.75 -44.84
C ASP A 85 12.21 18.24 -44.05
N ALA A 86 12.10 18.59 -42.77
CA ALA A 86 10.95 18.16 -41.99
C ALA A 86 9.66 18.75 -42.59
N LEU A 87 8.66 17.90 -42.83
CA LEU A 87 7.37 18.28 -43.43
C LEU A 87 6.74 19.52 -42.76
N ILE A 88 6.83 19.57 -41.43
CA ILE A 88 6.36 20.68 -40.60
C ILE A 88 7.12 21.99 -40.81
N ASP A 89 8.38 21.96 -41.25
CA ASP A 89 9.18 23.18 -41.46
C ASP A 89 8.97 23.76 -42.87
N GLN A 90 8.45 22.95 -43.79
CA GLN A 90 8.18 23.32 -45.19
C GLN A 90 6.71 23.70 -45.45
N ARG A 91 5.75 23.24 -44.61
CA ARG A 91 4.31 23.51 -44.78
C ARG A 91 3.78 24.52 -43.76
N ASP A 92 3.04 25.51 -44.26
CA ASP A 92 2.32 26.52 -43.47
C ASP A 92 0.82 26.51 -43.77
N THR A 93 0.20 25.32 -43.82
CA THR A 93 -1.26 25.22 -43.95
C THR A 93 -1.97 25.84 -42.75
N ASP A 94 -3.21 26.31 -42.95
CA ASP A 94 -4.04 26.84 -41.85
C ASP A 94 -4.18 25.83 -40.70
N PHE A 95 -4.25 24.54 -41.04
CA PHE A 95 -4.28 23.46 -40.07
C PHE A 95 -2.99 23.39 -39.23
N VAL A 96 -1.82 23.37 -39.87
CA VAL A 96 -0.52 23.32 -39.16
C VAL A 96 -0.33 24.56 -38.29
N ASN A 97 -0.68 25.75 -38.79
CA ASN A 97 -0.62 26.99 -38.01
C ASN A 97 -1.60 27.00 -36.83
N GLY A 98 -2.81 26.47 -37.04
CA GLY A 98 -3.78 26.24 -35.97
C GLY A 98 -3.24 25.29 -34.89
N MET A 99 -2.60 24.19 -35.28
CA MET A 99 -1.98 23.24 -34.37
C MET A 99 -0.80 23.85 -33.60
N ARG A 100 0.09 24.60 -34.27
CA ARG A 100 1.19 25.33 -33.60
C ARG A 100 0.68 26.33 -32.55
N LEU A 101 -0.51 26.89 -32.75
CA LEU A 101 -1.14 27.83 -31.82
C LEU A 101 -1.85 27.13 -30.66
N TRP A 102 -2.70 26.14 -30.96
CA TRP A 102 -3.65 25.57 -30.01
C TRP A 102 -3.13 24.33 -29.28
N LEU A 103 -2.33 23.48 -29.93
CA LEU A 103 -1.84 22.24 -29.30
C LEU A 103 -1.03 22.54 -28.02
N PRO A 104 -0.03 23.46 -28.00
CA PRO A 104 0.68 23.78 -26.76
C PRO A 104 -0.24 24.32 -25.66
N ARG A 105 -1.25 25.13 -26.01
CA ARG A 105 -2.20 25.70 -25.05
C ARG A 105 -3.09 24.63 -24.45
N ALA A 106 -3.59 23.71 -25.28
CA ALA A 106 -4.37 22.57 -24.82
C ALA A 106 -3.55 21.70 -23.86
N LEU A 107 -2.30 21.36 -24.20
CA LEU A 107 -1.40 20.59 -23.34
C LEU A 107 -1.11 21.29 -22.01
N GLY A 108 -1.00 22.63 -22.00
CA GLY A 108 -0.79 23.39 -20.78
C GLY A 108 -2.02 23.54 -19.88
N ILE A 109 -3.24 23.55 -20.44
CA ILE A 109 -4.48 23.71 -19.65
C ILE A 109 -5.00 22.36 -19.14
N LEU A 110 -4.78 21.29 -19.91
CA LEU A 110 -5.35 19.97 -19.68
C LEU A 110 -5.07 19.40 -18.26
N PRO A 111 -3.84 19.45 -17.71
CA PRO A 111 -3.57 18.93 -16.37
C PRO A 111 -4.45 19.55 -15.29
N GLY A 112 -4.46 20.89 -15.19
CA GLY A 112 -5.23 21.60 -14.18
C GLY A 112 -6.74 21.41 -14.35
N ALA A 113 -7.24 21.41 -15.60
CA ALA A 113 -8.66 21.25 -15.88
C ALA A 113 -9.18 19.85 -15.50
N VAL A 114 -8.43 18.79 -15.86
CA VAL A 114 -8.85 17.42 -15.56
C VAL A 114 -8.74 17.11 -14.07
N LEU A 115 -7.68 17.58 -13.40
CA LEU A 115 -7.56 17.45 -11.95
C LEU A 115 -8.66 18.20 -11.20
N ALA A 116 -9.08 19.37 -11.68
CA ALA A 116 -10.22 20.09 -11.11
C ALA A 116 -11.51 19.25 -11.16
N VAL A 117 -11.83 18.66 -12.32
CA VAL A 117 -12.97 17.75 -12.49
C VAL A 117 -12.86 16.57 -11.53
N GLN A 118 -11.67 16.01 -11.37
CA GLN A 118 -11.47 14.88 -10.47
C GLN A 118 -11.71 15.27 -9.01
N PHE A 119 -11.21 16.41 -8.52
CA PHE A 119 -11.52 16.90 -7.17
C PHE A 119 -13.01 17.09 -6.91
N PHE A 120 -13.77 17.57 -7.90
CA PHE A 120 -15.23 17.62 -7.79
C PHE A 120 -15.85 16.22 -7.67
N ARG A 121 -15.38 15.24 -8.46
CA ARG A 121 -15.85 13.85 -8.42
C ARG A 121 -15.55 13.16 -7.09
N ILE A 122 -14.38 13.41 -6.50
CA ILE A 122 -13.97 12.80 -5.24
C ILE A 122 -14.49 13.54 -3.99
N GLY A 123 -15.30 14.60 -4.16
CA GLY A 123 -15.98 15.28 -3.05
C GLY A 123 -15.21 16.43 -2.39
N TYR A 124 -14.20 17.00 -3.05
CA TYR A 124 -13.40 18.14 -2.54
C TYR A 124 -13.61 19.40 -3.38
N PRO A 125 -14.80 20.04 -3.33
CA PRO A 125 -15.15 21.15 -4.21
C PRO A 125 -14.27 22.39 -4.03
N VAL A 126 -13.80 22.68 -2.82
CA VAL A 126 -12.88 23.81 -2.56
C VAL A 126 -11.56 23.63 -3.30
N LEU A 127 -11.01 22.41 -3.28
CA LEU A 127 -9.78 22.07 -4.01
C LEU A 127 -10.01 22.07 -5.52
N GLY A 128 -11.19 21.62 -5.96
CA GLY A 128 -11.63 21.70 -7.35
C GLY A 128 -11.73 23.14 -7.86
N ILE A 129 -12.26 24.06 -7.05
CA ILE A 129 -12.28 25.51 -7.35
C ILE A 129 -10.85 26.05 -7.43
N GLY A 130 -9.98 25.67 -6.49
CA GLY A 130 -8.56 26.05 -6.50
C GLY A 130 -7.85 25.62 -7.80
N CYS A 131 -8.03 24.36 -8.21
CA CYS A 131 -7.48 23.85 -9.46
C CYS A 131 -8.09 24.53 -10.70
N THR A 132 -9.39 24.85 -10.66
CA THR A 132 -10.07 25.59 -11.74
C THR A 132 -9.51 27.00 -11.88
N ALA A 133 -9.32 27.70 -10.74
CA ALA A 133 -8.75 29.03 -10.71
C ALA A 133 -7.30 29.01 -11.23
N ALA A 134 -6.49 28.04 -10.82
CA ALA A 134 -5.14 27.85 -11.32
C ALA A 134 -5.11 27.57 -12.83
N ALA A 135 -5.92 26.63 -13.32
CA ALA A 135 -6.02 26.32 -14.75
C ALA A 135 -6.47 27.53 -15.58
N THR A 136 -7.43 28.31 -15.06
CA THR A 136 -7.91 29.54 -15.68
C THR A 136 -6.81 30.61 -15.70
N ALA A 137 -6.13 30.84 -14.59
CA ALA A 137 -5.03 31.81 -14.50
C ALA A 137 -3.89 31.46 -15.45
N ILE A 138 -3.51 30.18 -15.51
CA ILE A 138 -2.51 29.65 -16.45
C ILE A 138 -2.97 29.86 -17.90
N GLY A 139 -4.22 29.52 -18.23
CA GLY A 139 -4.78 29.71 -19.56
C GLY A 139 -4.83 31.19 -19.99
N VAL A 140 -5.27 32.08 -19.08
CA VAL A 140 -5.27 33.53 -19.29
C VAL A 140 -3.86 34.03 -19.51
N PHE A 141 -2.89 33.62 -18.69
CA PHE A 141 -1.47 33.94 -18.89
C PHE A 141 -0.99 33.46 -20.28
N MET A 142 -1.25 32.22 -20.66
CA MET A 142 -0.85 31.67 -21.96
C MET A 142 -1.40 32.48 -23.15
N VAL A 143 -2.63 33.01 -23.05
CA VAL A 143 -3.25 33.81 -24.11
C VAL A 143 -2.80 35.28 -24.07
N ARG A 144 -2.82 35.90 -22.88
CA ARG A 144 -2.64 37.35 -22.68
C ARG A 144 -1.20 37.76 -22.38
N ARG A 145 -0.24 36.83 -22.20
CA ARG A 145 1.16 37.14 -21.85
C ARG A 145 1.76 38.26 -22.70
N ARG A 146 1.48 38.27 -24.01
CA ARG A 146 2.04 39.27 -24.92
C ARG A 146 1.53 40.68 -24.58
N VAL A 147 0.23 40.83 -24.34
CA VAL A 147 -0.34 42.11 -23.93
C VAL A 147 0.19 42.52 -22.56
N TRP A 148 0.32 41.55 -21.65
CA TRP A 148 0.77 41.79 -20.28
C TRP A 148 2.23 42.28 -20.22
N PHE A 149 3.16 41.61 -20.91
CA PHE A 149 4.56 42.06 -20.97
C PHE A 149 4.70 43.44 -21.66
N ALA A 150 3.90 43.72 -22.71
CA ALA A 150 3.85 45.06 -23.34
C ALA A 150 3.41 46.15 -22.39
N SER A 151 2.39 45.89 -21.58
CA SER A 151 1.85 46.88 -20.66
C SER A 151 2.76 47.18 -19.46
N ARG A 152 3.65 46.24 -19.08
CA ARG A 152 4.38 46.31 -17.80
C ARG A 152 5.85 46.69 -17.93
N PHE A 153 6.47 46.43 -19.07
CA PHE A 153 7.90 46.68 -19.30
C PHE A 153 8.06 47.74 -20.41
N VAL A 154 8.38 48.97 -20.00
CA VAL A 154 8.65 50.11 -20.90
C VAL A 154 9.89 49.78 -21.74
N GLY A 155 9.76 49.80 -23.07
CA GLY A 155 10.80 49.35 -24.01
C GLY A 155 10.65 47.91 -24.54
N TRP A 156 9.62 47.17 -24.11
CA TRP A 156 9.28 45.88 -24.71
C TRP A 156 8.60 46.08 -26.07
N GLU A 157 9.36 46.03 -27.17
CA GLU A 157 8.77 46.12 -28.50
C GLU A 157 7.91 44.88 -28.83
N PRO A 158 6.61 45.04 -29.15
CA PRO A 158 5.71 43.95 -29.52
C PRO A 158 6.08 43.20 -30.82
N GLY A 159 7.17 43.59 -31.50
CA GLY A 159 7.55 43.13 -32.84
C GLY A 159 8.64 42.05 -32.95
N ARG A 160 9.24 41.56 -31.86
CA ARG A 160 10.30 40.50 -31.93
C ARG A 160 10.07 39.30 -31.02
N GLY A 161 8.91 39.22 -30.36
CA GLY A 161 8.55 38.13 -29.46
C GLY A 161 8.08 36.88 -30.21
N LEU A 162 9.01 36.08 -30.74
CA LEU A 162 8.80 34.70 -31.22
C LEU A 162 7.40 34.48 -31.83
N GLY A 163 7.25 34.79 -33.12
CA GLY A 163 6.05 34.50 -33.91
C GLY A 163 5.64 33.03 -33.83
N LEU A 164 4.60 32.61 -34.55
CA LEU A 164 4.29 31.16 -34.68
C LEU A 164 5.51 30.37 -35.18
N ARG A 165 6.42 31.05 -35.89
CA ARG A 165 7.72 30.54 -36.36
C ARG A 165 8.89 31.40 -35.87
N PHE A 166 10.04 30.78 -35.68
CA PHE A 166 11.29 31.47 -35.36
C PHE A 166 12.56 30.70 -35.73
N ILE A 167 13.66 31.46 -35.90
CA ILE A 167 14.97 30.93 -36.33
C ILE A 167 16.00 30.87 -35.20
N ALA A 168 15.86 31.65 -34.12
CA ALA A 168 16.78 31.61 -32.98
C ALA A 168 16.05 31.84 -31.66
N LEU A 169 16.58 31.26 -30.57
CA LEU A 169 16.11 31.56 -29.22
C LEU A 169 16.62 32.92 -28.77
N GLN A 170 15.78 33.65 -28.05
CA GLN A 170 16.19 34.86 -27.36
C GLN A 170 16.96 34.49 -26.08
N GLN A 171 17.92 35.33 -25.67
CA GLN A 171 18.72 35.11 -24.46
C GLN A 171 17.86 34.88 -23.21
N GLY A 172 16.80 35.66 -23.02
CA GLY A 172 15.88 35.47 -21.87
C GLY A 172 15.12 34.14 -21.90
N THR A 173 14.81 33.62 -23.10
CA THR A 173 14.21 32.28 -23.25
C THR A 173 15.22 31.20 -22.90
N LEU A 174 16.47 31.33 -23.38
CA LEU A 174 17.54 30.39 -23.05
C LEU A 174 17.78 30.35 -21.53
N LEU A 175 17.88 31.52 -20.88
CA LEU A 175 18.07 31.61 -19.43
C LEU A 175 16.90 30.93 -18.68
N THR A 176 15.66 31.15 -19.12
CA THR A 176 14.48 30.51 -18.52
C THR A 176 14.55 28.98 -18.63
N VAL A 177 14.92 28.46 -19.80
CA VAL A 177 15.09 27.01 -20.01
C VAL A 177 16.21 26.44 -19.14
N LEU A 178 17.36 27.12 -19.08
CA LEU A 178 18.48 26.68 -18.24
C LEU A 178 18.13 26.68 -16.76
N CYS A 179 17.44 27.71 -16.26
CA CYS A 179 16.97 27.76 -14.87
C CYS A 179 15.96 26.65 -14.58
N ALA A 180 15.02 26.39 -15.50
CA ALA A 180 14.00 25.34 -15.32
C ALA A 180 14.63 23.93 -15.28
N ILE A 181 15.56 23.64 -16.21
CA ILE A 181 16.32 22.38 -16.21
C ILE A 181 17.20 22.29 -14.96
N GLY A 182 17.87 23.38 -14.57
CA GLY A 182 18.66 23.46 -13.34
C GLY A 182 17.84 23.12 -12.09
N ALA A 183 16.63 23.66 -11.97
CA ALA A 183 15.71 23.35 -10.87
C ALA A 183 15.32 21.85 -10.84
N SER A 184 15.11 21.22 -12.00
CA SER A 184 14.87 19.77 -12.10
C SER A 184 16.05 18.95 -11.58
N PHE A 185 17.29 19.32 -11.92
CA PHE A 185 18.49 18.66 -11.40
C PHE A 185 18.69 18.91 -9.91
N THR A 186 18.40 20.11 -9.41
CA THR A 186 18.43 20.41 -7.96
C THR A 186 17.48 19.48 -7.20
N LEU A 187 16.25 19.29 -7.70
CA LEU A 187 15.29 18.38 -7.06
C LEU A 187 15.74 16.92 -7.12
N LEU A 188 16.29 16.47 -8.25
CA LEU A 188 16.91 15.14 -8.37
C LEU A 188 17.98 14.93 -7.30
N PHE A 189 18.94 15.85 -7.18
CA PHE A 189 20.03 15.73 -6.21
C PHE A 189 19.54 15.84 -4.76
N ALA A 190 18.55 16.69 -4.50
CA ALA A 190 17.93 16.78 -3.18
C ALA A 190 17.29 15.45 -2.76
N ILE A 191 16.54 14.80 -3.66
CA ILE A 191 15.95 13.47 -3.41
C ILE A 191 17.04 12.42 -3.24
N TRP A 192 18.10 12.46 -4.05
CA TRP A 192 19.22 11.52 -3.95
C TRP A 192 19.90 11.61 -2.57
N ILE A 193 20.23 12.83 -2.12
CA ILE A 193 21.01 13.05 -0.89
C ILE A 193 20.14 12.96 0.36
N TRP A 194 18.91 13.50 0.32
CA TRP A 194 17.99 13.60 1.45
C TRP A 194 16.61 12.99 1.12
N PRO A 195 16.55 11.66 0.88
CA PRO A 195 15.31 10.99 0.49
C PRO A 195 14.16 11.27 1.46
N LEU A 196 14.40 11.10 2.76
CA LEU A 196 13.35 11.10 3.77
C LEU A 196 12.92 12.53 4.11
N GLU A 197 13.86 13.46 4.24
CA GLU A 197 13.59 14.86 4.56
C GLU A 197 12.80 15.53 3.45
N VAL A 198 13.19 15.33 2.17
CA VAL A 198 12.45 15.90 1.04
C VAL A 198 11.05 15.28 0.94
N THR A 199 10.94 13.96 1.06
CA THR A 199 9.67 13.24 0.87
C THR A 199 8.73 13.33 2.07
N SER A 200 9.23 13.78 3.24
CA SER A 200 8.40 14.17 4.39
C SER A 200 7.59 15.45 4.14
N VAL A 201 8.08 16.33 3.25
CA VAL A 201 7.44 17.60 2.89
C VAL A 201 6.72 17.51 1.55
N VAL A 202 7.32 16.81 0.59
CA VAL A 202 6.82 16.71 -0.79
C VAL A 202 6.19 15.33 -1.00
N THR A 203 4.86 15.30 -1.04
CA THR A 203 4.10 14.07 -1.22
C THR A 203 4.21 13.50 -2.64
N ALA A 204 3.96 12.19 -2.79
CA ALA A 204 3.99 11.45 -4.05
C ALA A 204 3.27 12.13 -5.24
N PRO A 205 2.03 12.64 -5.13
CA PRO A 205 1.37 13.36 -6.24
C PRO A 205 2.07 14.66 -6.64
N VAL A 206 2.71 15.35 -5.70
CA VAL A 206 3.50 16.57 -5.97
C VAL A 206 4.79 16.19 -6.69
N LEU A 207 5.48 15.15 -6.22
CA LEU A 207 6.67 14.59 -6.86
C LEU A 207 6.40 14.14 -8.29
N LEU A 208 5.25 13.48 -8.53
CA LEU A 208 4.82 13.06 -9.86
C LEU A 208 4.67 14.25 -10.82
N CYS A 209 4.00 15.32 -10.40
CA CYS A 209 3.82 16.50 -11.25
C CYS A 209 5.16 17.18 -11.57
N PHE A 210 6.07 17.31 -10.60
CA PHE A 210 7.40 17.85 -10.85
C PHE A 210 8.26 16.93 -11.74
N ALA A 211 8.12 15.60 -11.59
CA ALA A 211 8.83 14.65 -12.45
C ALA A 211 8.35 14.74 -13.89
N LEU A 212 7.04 14.79 -14.12
CA LEU A 212 6.45 14.99 -15.45
C LEU A 212 6.94 16.31 -16.06
N ALA A 213 6.99 17.40 -15.29
CA ALA A 213 7.57 18.66 -15.74
C ALA A 213 9.04 18.49 -16.16
N SER A 214 9.84 17.85 -15.31
CA SER A 214 11.28 17.63 -15.53
C SER A 214 11.56 16.76 -16.76
N TRP A 215 10.82 15.68 -16.93
CA TRP A 215 10.96 14.77 -18.06
C TRP A 215 10.50 15.40 -19.37
N ILE A 216 9.45 16.23 -19.36
CA ILE A 216 9.03 17.01 -20.53
C ILE A 216 10.13 17.99 -20.92
N LEU A 217 10.65 18.77 -19.96
CA LEU A 217 11.72 19.74 -20.22
C LEU A 217 12.96 19.04 -20.79
N PHE A 218 13.39 17.94 -20.19
CA PHE A 218 14.55 17.19 -20.67
C PHE A 218 14.30 16.56 -22.04
N GLY A 219 13.19 15.85 -22.24
CA GLY A 219 12.90 15.14 -23.47
C GLY A 219 12.67 16.06 -24.68
N ASP A 220 11.86 17.10 -24.52
CA ASP A 220 11.55 18.01 -25.63
C ASP A 220 12.68 19.02 -25.87
N LEU A 221 13.31 19.57 -24.81
CA LEU A 221 14.31 20.64 -24.98
C LEU A 221 15.74 20.12 -25.12
N VAL A 222 16.10 19.03 -24.46
CA VAL A 222 17.44 18.44 -24.59
C VAL A 222 17.44 17.41 -25.70
N LEU A 223 16.67 16.33 -25.57
CA LEU A 223 16.75 15.20 -26.51
C LEU A 223 16.21 15.52 -27.91
N THR A 224 15.27 16.47 -28.02
CA THR A 224 14.68 16.85 -29.31
C THR A 224 15.22 18.18 -29.82
N TYR A 225 15.02 19.27 -29.07
CA TYR A 225 15.34 20.62 -29.53
C TYR A 225 16.85 20.85 -29.71
N PHE A 226 17.67 20.57 -28.69
CA PHE A 226 19.12 20.81 -28.73
C PHE A 226 19.81 20.00 -29.82
N PHE A 227 19.52 18.70 -29.94
CA PHE A 227 20.10 17.85 -31.00
C PHE A 227 19.74 18.35 -32.40
N ARG A 228 18.47 18.67 -32.66
CA ARG A 228 18.06 19.23 -33.96
C ARG A 228 18.68 20.60 -34.23
N GLN A 229 18.85 21.44 -33.21
CA GLN A 229 19.56 22.71 -33.34
C GLN A 229 21.03 22.49 -33.73
N ALA A 230 21.67 21.47 -33.15
CA ALA A 230 23.03 21.06 -33.49
C ALA A 230 23.14 20.33 -34.85
N ARG A 231 22.06 20.26 -35.64
CA ARG A 231 21.96 19.53 -36.91
C ARG A 231 22.18 18.01 -36.78
N LEU A 232 21.89 17.47 -35.59
CA LEU A 232 21.89 16.04 -35.32
C LEU A 232 20.46 15.49 -35.38
N PRO A 233 20.28 14.17 -35.62
CA PRO A 233 18.97 13.53 -35.52
C PRO A 233 18.34 13.72 -34.14
N SER A 234 17.01 13.75 -34.08
CA SER A 234 16.29 13.79 -32.80
C SER A 234 16.62 12.54 -31.97
N MET A 235 16.99 12.74 -30.71
CA MET A 235 17.22 11.66 -29.74
C MET A 235 15.96 11.33 -28.92
N ALA A 236 14.77 11.77 -29.36
CA ALA A 236 13.50 11.50 -28.67
C ALA A 236 13.22 9.99 -28.44
N ALA A 237 13.72 9.11 -29.31
CA ALA A 237 13.58 7.67 -29.15
C ALA A 237 14.75 7.03 -28.36
N ALA A 238 15.84 7.77 -28.12
CA ALA A 238 17.05 7.22 -27.50
C ALA A 238 16.81 6.65 -26.09
N PRO A 239 15.99 7.25 -25.20
CA PRO A 239 15.71 6.66 -23.90
C PRO A 239 15.07 5.27 -23.98
N LEU A 240 14.22 5.01 -24.98
CA LEU A 240 13.62 3.68 -25.17
C LEU A 240 14.70 2.66 -25.56
N LEU A 241 15.60 3.03 -26.48
CA LEU A 241 16.73 2.18 -26.86
C LEU A 241 17.67 1.94 -25.68
N LEU A 242 18.03 3.00 -24.94
CA LEU A 242 18.90 2.90 -23.77
C LEU A 242 18.27 2.04 -22.68
N LEU A 243 16.96 2.16 -22.43
CA LEU A 243 16.26 1.31 -21.49
C LEU A 243 16.41 -0.17 -21.86
N VAL A 244 16.22 -0.53 -23.14
CA VAL A 244 16.35 -1.91 -23.63
C VAL A 244 17.80 -2.38 -23.52
N VAL A 245 18.77 -1.60 -24.01
CA VAL A 245 20.19 -1.99 -24.03
C VAL A 245 20.75 -2.08 -22.62
N CYS A 246 20.52 -1.07 -21.77
CA CYS A 246 21.01 -1.05 -20.40
C CYS A 246 20.37 -2.15 -19.54
N SER A 247 19.14 -2.59 -19.84
CA SER A 247 18.47 -3.68 -19.10
C SER A 247 19.25 -4.99 -19.04
N LEU A 248 20.21 -5.19 -19.95
CA LEU A 248 21.09 -6.37 -19.97
C LEU A 248 22.03 -6.43 -18.76
N TRP A 249 22.41 -5.28 -18.19
CA TRP A 249 23.40 -5.19 -17.09
C TRP A 249 22.87 -4.43 -15.87
N ASN A 250 21.77 -3.70 -16.03
CA ASN A 250 21.25 -2.76 -15.06
C ASN A 250 20.33 -3.42 -14.02
N ASP A 251 20.93 -4.15 -13.09
CA ASP A 251 20.26 -4.65 -11.89
C ASP A 251 20.90 -4.07 -10.62
N ASN A 252 20.29 -3.01 -10.09
CA ASN A 252 20.65 -2.39 -8.81
C ASN A 252 19.70 -2.81 -7.67
N HIS A 253 18.77 -3.74 -7.89
CA HIS A 253 17.69 -4.06 -6.95
C HIS A 253 17.98 -5.32 -6.12
N ALA A 254 19.25 -5.55 -5.78
CA ALA A 254 19.64 -6.62 -4.87
C ALA A 254 18.96 -6.44 -3.49
N VAL A 255 18.53 -7.54 -2.89
CA VAL A 255 18.01 -7.53 -1.51
C VAL A 255 19.14 -7.07 -0.58
N ALA A 256 18.89 -6.02 0.23
CA ALA A 256 19.91 -5.55 1.15
C ALA A 256 20.07 -6.43 2.37
N LEU A 257 21.29 -6.48 2.86
CA LEU A 257 21.71 -7.26 4.01
C LEU A 257 22.31 -6.32 5.05
N VAL A 258 22.10 -6.61 6.33
CA VAL A 258 22.69 -5.86 7.42
C VAL A 258 24.21 -6.05 7.40
N GLY A 259 24.96 -4.95 7.23
CA GLY A 259 26.41 -4.91 7.44
C GLY A 259 27.30 -4.81 6.19
N ASP A 260 26.77 -4.95 4.98
CA ASP A 260 27.53 -4.50 3.80
C ASP A 260 27.67 -2.95 3.77
N GLN A 261 28.72 -2.49 3.12
CA GLN A 261 29.20 -1.11 3.24
C GLN A 261 28.64 -0.20 2.14
N ARG A 262 27.90 -0.76 1.17
CA ARG A 262 27.34 -0.01 0.05
C ARG A 262 26.24 0.97 0.45
N TRP A 263 25.81 0.99 1.71
CA TRP A 263 24.60 1.72 2.12
C TRP A 263 24.74 2.44 3.47
N PRO A 264 24.19 3.66 3.62
CA PRO A 264 24.17 4.40 4.87
C PRO A 264 23.35 3.65 5.94
N ARG A 265 23.87 3.60 7.18
CA ARG A 265 23.22 2.89 8.29
C ARG A 265 22.29 3.84 9.05
N ILE A 266 21.04 3.45 9.25
CA ILE A 266 20.16 4.05 10.27
C ILE A 266 20.19 3.13 11.49
N GLY A 267 21.13 3.38 12.41
CA GLY A 267 21.31 2.58 13.64
C GLY A 267 22.76 2.21 13.94
N GLY A 268 23.05 1.98 15.22
CA GLY A 268 24.41 1.79 15.77
C GLY A 268 25.21 0.61 15.22
N ALA A 269 26.47 0.51 15.66
CA ALA A 269 27.45 -0.47 15.18
C ALA A 269 26.97 -1.93 15.31
N VAL A 270 27.17 -2.71 14.25
CA VAL A 270 26.93 -4.16 14.21
C VAL A 270 27.98 -4.85 15.08
N THR A 271 27.54 -5.66 16.04
CA THR A 271 28.43 -6.48 16.87
C THR A 271 28.76 -7.81 16.17
N PRO A 272 29.90 -8.45 16.44
CA PRO A 272 30.22 -9.77 15.87
C PRO A 272 29.16 -10.85 16.17
N GLN A 273 28.47 -10.79 17.32
CA GLN A 273 27.34 -11.67 17.64
C GLN A 273 26.17 -11.52 16.66
N ASP A 274 26.00 -10.34 16.04
CA ASP A 274 24.97 -10.16 15.02
C ASP A 274 25.27 -11.00 13.78
N THR A 275 26.49 -11.50 13.55
CA THR A 275 26.90 -12.14 12.29
C THR A 275 26.53 -13.61 12.12
N ALA A 276 26.25 -14.35 13.21
CA ALA A 276 25.92 -15.77 13.14
C ALA A 276 24.51 -15.98 12.54
N ILE A 277 24.37 -16.91 11.60
CA ILE A 277 23.05 -17.42 11.17
C ILE A 277 22.48 -18.14 12.39
N PRO A 278 21.37 -17.67 13.00
CA PRO A 278 20.83 -18.36 14.16
C PRO A 278 20.33 -19.73 13.74
N THR A 279 20.66 -20.75 14.53
CA THR A 279 20.16 -22.11 14.33
C THR A 279 18.64 -22.08 14.48
N ARG A 280 17.93 -22.11 13.35
CA ARG A 280 16.46 -22.10 13.33
C ARG A 280 15.96 -23.43 13.87
N ARG A 281 14.89 -23.36 14.66
CA ARG A 281 14.33 -24.55 15.30
C ARG A 281 13.40 -25.26 14.34
N ASP A 282 13.44 -26.58 14.37
CA ASP A 282 12.36 -27.39 13.83
C ASP A 282 11.02 -27.03 14.49
N ILE A 283 9.93 -27.12 13.74
CA ILE A 283 8.59 -26.69 14.15
C ILE A 283 8.10 -27.46 15.37
N GLU A 284 8.33 -28.77 15.43
CA GLU A 284 7.88 -29.62 16.54
C GLU A 284 8.68 -29.31 17.81
N VAL A 285 10.00 -29.13 17.64
CA VAL A 285 10.90 -28.74 18.73
C VAL A 285 10.53 -27.37 19.28
N HIS A 286 10.23 -26.40 18.39
CA HIS A 286 9.79 -25.07 18.79
C HIS A 286 8.45 -25.11 19.52
N LEU A 287 7.46 -25.83 18.98
CA LEU A 287 6.15 -25.98 19.62
C LEU A 287 6.25 -26.64 21.00
N HIS A 288 7.06 -27.68 21.13
CA HIS A 288 7.29 -28.33 22.41
C HIS A 288 7.87 -27.35 23.45
N ALA A 289 8.91 -26.60 23.07
CA ALA A 289 9.51 -25.59 23.94
C ALA A 289 8.51 -24.48 24.31
N TRP A 290 7.71 -24.03 23.34
CA TRP A 290 6.70 -23.00 23.54
C TRP A 290 5.59 -23.43 24.52
N LEU A 291 5.10 -24.67 24.41
CA LEU A 291 4.11 -25.25 25.33
C LEU A 291 4.71 -25.52 26.71
N ALA A 292 5.93 -26.06 26.78
CA ALA A 292 6.63 -26.30 28.04
C ALA A 292 6.84 -25.01 28.84
N ALA A 293 7.17 -23.90 28.17
CA ALA A 293 7.28 -22.60 28.82
C ALA A 293 5.94 -22.12 29.43
N ARG A 294 4.79 -22.49 28.84
CA ARG A 294 3.45 -22.17 29.37
C ARG A 294 3.05 -23.07 30.54
N VAL A 295 3.48 -24.34 30.53
CA VAL A 295 3.37 -25.21 31.70
C VAL A 295 4.16 -24.64 32.87
N ALA A 296 5.42 -24.25 32.64
CA ALA A 296 6.29 -23.69 33.66
C ALA A 296 5.73 -22.40 34.29
N ARG A 297 4.98 -21.60 33.52
CA ARG A 297 4.29 -20.39 34.00
C ARG A 297 2.90 -20.64 34.59
N GLY A 298 2.42 -21.89 34.59
CA GLY A 298 1.09 -22.25 35.08
C GLY A 298 -0.07 -21.79 34.19
N GLU A 299 0.23 -21.37 32.97
CA GLU A 299 -0.73 -20.90 31.94
C GLU A 299 -1.41 -22.06 31.22
N LEU A 300 -0.68 -23.18 31.06
CA LEU A 300 -1.17 -24.43 30.48
C LEU A 300 -1.22 -25.52 31.56
N ARG A 301 -2.39 -26.12 31.78
CA ARG A 301 -2.62 -27.15 32.81
C ARG A 301 -3.28 -28.39 32.21
N PRO A 302 -2.97 -29.60 32.72
CA PRO A 302 -3.67 -30.82 32.28
C PRO A 302 -5.18 -30.72 32.50
N GLY A 303 -5.96 -31.23 31.56
CA GLY A 303 -7.42 -31.24 31.59
C GLY A 303 -8.11 -29.88 31.40
N GLN A 304 -7.37 -28.78 31.23
CA GLN A 304 -7.94 -27.46 30.98
C GLN A 304 -7.71 -27.04 29.52
N PRO A 305 -8.73 -26.47 28.85
CA PRO A 305 -8.59 -26.02 27.46
C PRO A 305 -7.65 -24.82 27.36
N PHE A 306 -6.68 -24.93 26.45
CA PHE A 306 -5.71 -23.89 26.16
C PHE A 306 -5.82 -23.45 24.69
N PRO A 307 -6.31 -22.23 24.40
CA PRO A 307 -6.43 -21.76 23.03
C PRO A 307 -5.05 -21.44 22.44
N LEU A 308 -4.71 -22.04 21.31
CA LEU A 308 -3.50 -21.71 20.56
C LEU A 308 -3.91 -20.93 19.30
N PHE A 309 -3.44 -19.69 19.16
CA PHE A 309 -3.79 -18.84 18.03
C PHE A 309 -2.73 -18.89 16.93
N LEU A 310 -3.20 -19.05 15.69
CA LEU A 310 -2.47 -18.83 14.45
C LEU A 310 -3.18 -17.73 13.69
N VAL A 311 -2.46 -16.72 13.25
CA VAL A 311 -3.05 -15.59 12.52
C VAL A 311 -2.56 -15.61 11.07
N ALA A 312 -3.48 -15.42 10.13
CA ALA A 312 -3.19 -15.09 8.74
C ALA A 312 -3.62 -13.64 8.48
N ALA A 313 -2.70 -12.79 8.00
CA ALA A 313 -2.95 -11.39 7.69
C ALA A 313 -2.84 -11.16 6.17
N GLU A 314 -3.97 -10.78 5.58
CA GLU A 314 -4.09 -10.54 4.14
C GLU A 314 -3.25 -9.35 3.67
N GLY A 315 -2.81 -9.41 2.41
CA GLY A 315 -2.14 -8.32 1.72
C GLY A 315 -3.05 -7.18 1.26
N GLY A 316 -2.43 -6.13 0.71
CA GLY A 316 -3.13 -4.91 0.27
C GLY A 316 -2.51 -3.61 0.76
N GLY A 317 -1.18 -3.52 0.75
CA GLY A 317 -0.44 -2.30 1.11
C GLY A 317 -0.71 -1.79 2.53
N ILE A 318 -0.57 -0.47 2.73
CA ILE A 318 -0.70 0.16 4.05
C ILE A 318 -2.10 0.02 4.65
N ARG A 319 -3.14 -0.15 3.82
CA ARG A 319 -4.51 -0.47 4.28
C ARG A 319 -4.56 -1.80 5.02
N ALA A 320 -4.01 -2.86 4.42
CA ALA A 320 -3.86 -4.16 5.08
C ALA A 320 -3.00 -4.05 6.34
N ALA A 321 -1.86 -3.36 6.23
CA ALA A 321 -0.92 -3.21 7.33
C ALA A 321 -1.60 -2.57 8.55
N TYR A 322 -2.28 -1.44 8.34
CA TYR A 322 -2.96 -0.71 9.41
C TYR A 322 -4.11 -1.51 10.00
N TRP A 323 -4.99 -2.10 9.17
CA TRP A 323 -6.11 -2.91 9.65
C TRP A 323 -5.65 -4.15 10.43
N GLY A 324 -4.72 -4.91 9.86
CA GLY A 324 -4.12 -6.07 10.51
C GLY A 324 -3.44 -5.70 11.83
N GLY A 325 -2.64 -4.64 11.80
CA GLY A 325 -1.92 -4.14 12.96
C GLY A 325 -2.86 -3.70 14.08
N ILE A 326 -3.91 -2.93 13.75
CA ILE A 326 -4.81 -2.37 14.77
C ILE A 326 -5.72 -3.45 15.38
N VAL A 327 -6.13 -4.46 14.60
CA VAL A 327 -6.85 -5.64 15.11
C VAL A 327 -5.98 -6.40 16.12
N LEU A 328 -4.73 -6.71 15.74
CA LEU A 328 -3.78 -7.40 16.62
C LEU A 328 -3.47 -6.60 17.88
N ALA A 329 -3.19 -5.31 17.73
CA ALA A 329 -2.92 -4.40 18.84
C ALA A 329 -4.10 -4.31 19.80
N ARG A 330 -5.33 -4.23 19.28
CA ARG A 330 -6.52 -4.21 20.13
C ARG A 330 -6.72 -5.51 20.88
N LEU A 331 -6.56 -6.67 20.23
CA LEU A 331 -6.63 -7.96 20.92
C LEU A 331 -5.60 -8.05 22.04
N GLN A 332 -4.40 -7.50 21.82
CA GLN A 332 -3.34 -7.45 22.82
C GLN A 332 -3.66 -6.51 23.99
N ASP A 333 -4.12 -5.28 23.71
CA ASP A 333 -4.47 -4.30 24.74
C ASP A 333 -5.73 -4.73 25.53
N ASP A 334 -6.81 -5.17 24.86
CA ASP A 334 -8.06 -5.62 25.50
C ASP A 334 -7.89 -6.89 26.34
N SER A 335 -6.91 -7.73 26.02
CA SER A 335 -6.60 -8.95 26.77
C SER A 335 -5.55 -8.75 27.88
N ALA A 336 -5.08 -7.51 28.10
CA ALA A 336 -3.98 -7.19 29.01
C ALA A 336 -2.72 -8.04 28.73
N GLY A 337 -2.42 -8.26 27.46
CA GLY A 337 -1.26 -9.02 27.00
C GLY A 337 -1.40 -10.54 26.97
N ARG A 338 -2.57 -11.09 27.35
CA ARG A 338 -2.81 -12.56 27.28
C ARG A 338 -2.84 -13.07 25.85
N PHE A 339 -3.32 -12.28 24.89
CA PHE A 339 -3.40 -12.68 23.48
C PHE A 339 -2.03 -13.09 22.92
N GLY A 340 -1.00 -12.25 23.07
CA GLY A 340 0.36 -12.57 22.61
C GLY A 340 0.98 -13.79 23.28
N ARG A 341 0.51 -14.19 24.48
CA ARG A 341 0.94 -15.44 25.13
C ARG A 341 0.26 -16.67 24.55
N HIS A 342 -0.87 -16.54 23.88
CA HIS A 342 -1.56 -17.64 23.20
C HIS A 342 -1.29 -17.65 21.69
N LEU A 343 -0.69 -16.58 21.16
CA LEU A 343 -0.30 -16.46 19.77
C LEU A 343 0.99 -17.23 19.50
N PHE A 344 0.89 -18.29 18.70
CA PHE A 344 2.02 -19.11 18.30
C PHE A 344 2.73 -18.51 17.08
N ALA A 345 1.97 -18.19 16.01
CA ALA A 345 2.55 -17.69 14.77
C ALA A 345 1.63 -16.70 14.03
N LEU A 346 2.26 -15.83 13.24
CA LEU A 346 1.64 -14.87 12.32
C LEU A 346 2.16 -15.13 10.91
N SER A 347 1.27 -15.50 10.00
CA SER A 347 1.52 -15.53 8.56
C SER A 347 1.06 -14.22 7.93
N GLY A 348 1.93 -13.56 7.18
CA GLY A 348 1.64 -12.28 6.55
C GLY A 348 2.01 -12.26 5.07
N VAL A 349 1.21 -11.54 4.29
CA VAL A 349 1.44 -11.29 2.86
C VAL A 349 1.38 -9.78 2.61
N SER A 350 2.26 -9.22 1.78
CA SER A 350 2.22 -7.80 1.39
C SER A 350 2.13 -6.88 2.62
N GLY A 351 1.14 -5.98 2.69
CA GLY A 351 0.82 -5.17 3.87
C GLY A 351 0.57 -5.97 5.16
N GLY A 352 0.01 -7.18 5.08
CA GLY A 352 -0.16 -8.07 6.23
C GLY A 352 1.16 -8.53 6.83
N SER A 353 2.23 -8.63 6.02
CA SER A 353 3.59 -8.89 6.53
C SER A 353 4.12 -7.71 7.37
N LEU A 354 3.81 -6.48 6.96
CA LEU A 354 4.14 -5.27 7.72
C LEU A 354 3.33 -5.22 9.03
N ALA A 355 2.04 -5.58 9.02
CA ALA A 355 1.24 -5.73 10.24
C ALA A 355 1.87 -6.73 11.22
N ALA A 356 2.19 -7.94 10.72
CA ALA A 356 2.75 -9.02 11.52
C ALA A 356 4.12 -8.67 12.11
N GLY A 357 5.03 -8.14 11.28
CA GLY A 357 6.36 -7.74 11.73
C GLY A 357 6.34 -6.56 12.71
N THR A 358 5.47 -5.56 12.49
CA THR A 358 5.30 -4.44 13.44
C THR A 358 4.77 -4.95 14.79
N PHE A 359 3.76 -5.82 14.78
CA PHE A 359 3.22 -6.39 16.01
C PHE A 359 4.25 -7.25 16.76
N ALA A 360 4.97 -8.13 16.06
CA ALA A 360 6.02 -8.95 16.67
C ALA A 360 7.16 -8.09 17.25
N ALA A 361 7.56 -7.01 16.57
CA ALA A 361 8.55 -6.06 17.08
C ALA A 361 8.05 -5.35 18.35
N LEU A 362 6.77 -4.95 18.42
CA LEU A 362 6.19 -4.38 19.64
C LEU A 362 6.14 -5.39 20.79
N VAL A 363 5.84 -6.66 20.51
CA VAL A 363 5.91 -7.72 21.52
C VAL A 363 7.35 -7.88 22.01
N ALA A 364 8.34 -7.92 21.12
CA ALA A 364 9.75 -8.01 21.49
C ALA A 364 10.21 -6.81 22.36
N ASP A 365 9.79 -5.60 22.01
CA ASP A 365 10.11 -4.39 22.77
C ASP A 365 9.34 -4.29 24.10
N GLU A 366 8.15 -4.88 24.20
CA GLU A 366 7.47 -5.06 25.49
C GLU A 366 8.26 -5.99 26.40
N ARG A 367 8.79 -7.11 25.87
CA ARG A 367 9.53 -8.09 26.67
C ARG A 367 10.87 -7.57 27.17
N SER A 368 11.49 -6.64 26.46
CA SER A 368 12.71 -5.93 26.87
C SER A 368 12.44 -4.68 27.72
N GLY A 369 11.17 -4.30 27.94
CA GLY A 369 10.79 -3.07 28.65
C GLY A 369 11.05 -1.78 27.84
N ALA A 370 11.39 -1.89 26.56
CA ALA A 370 11.55 -0.74 25.67
C ALA A 370 10.19 -0.10 25.32
N LEU A 371 9.13 -0.90 25.10
CA LEU A 371 7.81 -0.39 24.70
C LEU A 371 7.19 0.55 25.76
N ALA A 372 7.40 0.27 27.06
CA ALA A 372 6.92 1.14 28.13
C ALA A 372 7.56 2.55 28.10
N ARG A 373 8.75 2.68 27.50
CA ARG A 373 9.50 3.95 27.38
C ARG A 373 9.30 4.64 26.02
N ALA A 374 8.68 3.93 25.07
CA ALA A 374 8.47 4.39 23.70
C ALA A 374 7.65 5.70 23.66
N PRO A 375 8.03 6.69 22.83
CA PRO A 375 7.27 7.93 22.67
C PRO A 375 5.80 7.70 22.33
N CYS A 376 5.49 6.77 21.41
CA CYS A 376 4.13 6.42 21.01
C CYS A 376 3.25 5.90 22.17
N ALA A 377 3.84 5.22 23.16
CA ALA A 377 3.09 4.62 24.26
C ALA A 377 2.66 5.64 25.33
N ARG A 378 3.28 6.83 25.38
CA ARG A 378 3.10 7.81 26.46
C ARG A 378 1.70 8.38 26.55
N ARG A 379 1.02 8.56 25.41
CA ARG A 379 -0.29 9.23 25.35
C ARG A 379 -1.39 8.42 26.03
N ASN A 380 -1.35 7.09 25.90
CA ASN A 380 -2.32 6.19 26.53
C ASN A 380 -1.67 4.83 26.84
N PRO A 381 -1.08 4.67 28.03
CA PRO A 381 -0.37 3.44 28.41
C PRO A 381 -1.25 2.19 28.37
N ALA A 382 -2.56 2.31 28.63
CA ALA A 382 -3.51 1.20 28.59
C ALA A 382 -3.82 0.75 27.15
N ARG A 383 -3.48 1.56 26.14
CA ARG A 383 -3.70 1.32 24.70
C ARG A 383 -2.40 1.42 23.90
N ARG A 384 -1.27 1.11 24.52
CA ARG A 384 0.07 1.37 23.96
C ARG A 384 0.31 0.62 22.65
N TYR A 385 -0.20 -0.60 22.46
CA TYR A 385 -0.03 -1.30 21.18
C TYR A 385 -0.80 -0.57 20.09
N GLN A 386 -2.05 -0.17 20.35
CA GLN A 386 -2.85 0.58 19.37
C GLN A 386 -2.20 1.93 19.03
N GLN A 387 -1.68 2.66 20.03
CA GLN A 387 -0.98 3.94 19.79
C GLN A 387 0.29 3.76 18.95
N CYS A 388 1.11 2.77 19.26
CA CYS A 388 2.37 2.53 18.55
C CYS A 388 2.16 1.98 17.14
N ILE A 389 1.21 1.06 16.93
CA ILE A 389 0.80 0.64 15.58
C ILE A 389 0.35 1.85 14.76
N SER A 390 -0.47 2.73 15.35
CA SER A 390 -0.98 3.91 14.66
C SER A 390 0.15 4.90 14.30
N ALA A 391 1.07 5.14 15.24
CA ALA A 391 2.21 6.04 15.03
C ALA A 391 3.17 5.55 13.94
N VAL A 392 3.37 4.24 13.81
CA VAL A 392 4.20 3.66 12.75
C VAL A 392 3.44 3.65 11.43
N LEU A 393 2.26 3.02 11.36
CA LEU A 393 1.61 2.67 10.10
C LEU A 393 0.79 3.79 9.44
N ARG A 394 0.55 4.93 10.11
CA ARG A 394 -0.10 6.09 9.48
C ARG A 394 0.85 6.97 8.67
N ARG A 395 2.16 6.67 8.66
CA ARG A 395 3.16 7.42 7.89
C ARG A 395 3.02 7.20 6.38
N ASP A 396 3.56 8.15 5.62
CA ASP A 396 3.68 8.07 4.17
C ASP A 396 4.94 7.28 3.77
N TYR A 397 4.75 6.04 3.33
CA TYR A 397 5.81 5.19 2.80
C TYR A 397 5.86 5.17 1.26
N LEU A 398 4.90 5.85 0.61
CA LEU A 398 4.83 5.93 -0.84
C LEU A 398 5.77 7.01 -1.39
N SER A 399 5.83 8.16 -0.73
CA SER A 399 6.62 9.31 -1.20
C SER A 399 8.12 9.02 -1.32
N PRO A 400 8.80 8.35 -0.36
CA PRO A 400 10.18 7.92 -0.54
C PRO A 400 10.39 7.02 -1.78
N ALA A 401 9.52 6.02 -1.96
CA ALA A 401 9.61 5.07 -3.07
C ALA A 401 9.37 5.74 -4.43
N VAL A 402 8.34 6.59 -4.51
CA VAL A 402 7.98 7.34 -5.73
C VAL A 402 9.04 8.39 -6.06
N GLY A 403 9.60 9.07 -5.06
CA GLY A 403 10.71 9.99 -5.24
C GLY A 403 11.89 9.31 -5.93
N TYR A 404 12.28 8.12 -5.47
CA TYR A 404 13.36 7.38 -6.12
C TYR A 404 12.98 6.85 -7.49
N LEU A 405 11.78 6.27 -7.62
CA LEU A 405 11.24 5.76 -8.88
C LEU A 405 11.28 6.82 -9.98
N LEU A 406 10.97 8.08 -9.66
CA LEU A 406 10.85 9.16 -10.63
C LEU A 406 12.17 9.91 -10.90
N TYR A 407 13.16 9.78 -10.01
CA TYR A 407 14.41 10.53 -10.05
C TYR A 407 15.65 9.60 -10.07
N PRO A 408 16.39 9.31 -8.96
CA PRO A 408 17.59 8.47 -9.03
C PRO A 408 17.41 7.15 -9.78
N ASP A 409 16.36 6.40 -9.48
CA ASP A 409 16.14 5.08 -10.06
C ASP A 409 15.67 5.14 -11.52
N MET A 410 14.98 6.22 -11.89
CA MET A 410 14.64 6.51 -13.29
C MET A 410 15.90 6.75 -14.10
N LEU A 411 16.82 7.58 -13.60
CA LEU A 411 18.10 7.79 -14.28
C LEU A 411 18.91 6.51 -14.37
N GLN A 412 18.89 5.71 -13.30
CA GLN A 412 19.53 4.41 -13.28
C GLN A 412 19.06 3.54 -14.45
N ARG A 413 17.78 3.58 -14.86
CA ARG A 413 17.26 2.79 -15.99
C ARG A 413 18.00 3.01 -17.32
N PHE A 414 18.66 4.15 -17.49
CA PHE A 414 19.40 4.51 -18.71
C PHE A 414 20.92 4.33 -18.59
N LEU A 415 21.42 3.81 -17.46
CA LEU A 415 22.84 3.55 -17.22
C LEU A 415 23.14 2.04 -17.32
N PRO A 416 24.25 1.63 -17.94
CA PRO A 416 24.63 0.22 -18.04
C PRO A 416 25.20 -0.33 -16.72
N LEU A 417 25.73 0.53 -15.84
CA LEU A 417 26.33 0.13 -14.57
C LEU A 417 25.31 0.29 -13.43
N PRO A 418 25.05 -0.76 -12.62
CA PRO A 418 24.11 -0.69 -11.51
C PRO A 418 24.64 0.19 -10.37
N VAL A 419 23.93 1.27 -10.04
CA VAL A 419 24.20 2.10 -8.86
C VAL A 419 23.26 1.71 -7.73
N ALA A 420 23.78 1.01 -6.71
CA ALA A 420 23.01 0.55 -5.56
C ALA A 420 22.35 1.70 -4.78
N ALA A 421 22.98 2.87 -4.73
CA ALA A 421 22.44 4.05 -4.05
C ALA A 421 21.19 4.63 -4.74
N ALA A 422 20.92 4.28 -6.00
CA ALA A 422 19.73 4.72 -6.73
C ALA A 422 18.54 3.76 -6.57
N ASP A 423 18.65 2.70 -5.77
CA ASP A 423 17.60 1.68 -5.62
C ASP A 423 16.40 2.20 -4.81
N ARG A 424 15.24 2.32 -5.48
CA ARG A 424 13.99 2.76 -4.86
C ARG A 424 13.47 1.84 -3.75
N ALA A 425 13.87 0.56 -3.71
CA ALA A 425 13.56 -0.31 -2.58
C ALA A 425 14.22 0.17 -1.28
N ARG A 426 15.41 0.76 -1.37
CA ARG A 426 16.15 1.28 -0.21
C ARG A 426 15.42 2.46 0.41
N ALA A 427 14.90 3.38 -0.41
CA ALA A 427 14.15 4.53 0.08
C ALA A 427 12.90 4.11 0.86
N MET A 428 12.19 3.08 0.38
CA MET A 428 11.04 2.50 1.10
C MET A 428 11.45 1.83 2.42
N GLU A 429 12.50 1.00 2.41
CA GLU A 429 12.99 0.32 3.61
C GLU A 429 13.54 1.31 4.66
N ALA A 430 14.22 2.38 4.22
CA ALA A 430 14.68 3.46 5.08
C ALA A 430 13.50 4.22 5.72
N GLY A 431 12.45 4.50 4.95
CA GLY A 431 11.23 5.10 5.48
C GLY A 431 10.57 4.24 6.56
N LEU A 432 10.51 2.92 6.37
CA LEU A 432 10.01 1.99 7.39
C LEU A 432 10.86 2.02 8.66
N GLN A 433 12.20 1.99 8.52
CA GLN A 433 13.14 2.00 9.65
C GLN A 433 13.05 3.30 10.45
N ASP A 434 13.04 4.45 9.76
CA ASP A 434 12.85 5.78 10.35
C ASP A 434 11.49 5.89 11.05
N GLY A 435 10.42 5.45 10.38
CA GLY A 435 9.07 5.40 10.94
C GLY A 435 8.95 4.62 12.24
N TRP A 436 9.63 3.47 12.32
CA TRP A 436 9.72 2.71 13.56
C TRP A 436 10.53 3.44 14.63
N HIS A 437 11.69 3.97 14.25
CA HIS A 437 12.60 4.63 15.18
C HIS A 437 11.95 5.84 15.85
N ASP A 438 11.34 6.72 15.07
CA ASP A 438 10.67 7.91 15.59
C ASP A 438 9.49 7.57 16.52
N ALA A 439 8.71 6.53 16.18
CA ALA A 439 7.57 6.14 16.99
C ALA A 439 7.99 5.50 18.32
N THR A 440 9.04 4.68 18.30
CA THR A 440 9.37 3.76 19.41
C THR A 440 10.69 4.05 20.14
N ALA A 441 11.55 4.90 19.58
CA ALA A 441 12.94 5.11 19.97
C ALA A 441 13.82 3.83 19.92
N SER A 442 13.38 2.83 19.15
CA SER A 442 14.03 1.51 18.99
C SER A 442 14.50 1.33 17.55
N THR A 443 15.43 0.40 17.28
CA THR A 443 15.98 0.16 15.92
C THR A 443 15.60 -1.21 15.35
N ARG A 444 14.58 -1.88 15.90
CA ARG A 444 14.18 -3.26 15.51
C ARG A 444 14.01 -3.46 14.01
N PHE A 445 13.45 -2.49 13.30
CA PHE A 445 13.24 -2.60 11.85
C PHE A 445 14.55 -2.65 11.06
N ALA A 446 15.62 -2.03 11.56
CA ALA A 446 16.95 -2.03 10.93
C ALA A 446 17.81 -3.23 11.38
N GLN A 447 17.47 -3.87 12.49
CA GLN A 447 18.15 -5.06 12.98
C GLN A 447 17.85 -6.28 12.10
N ARG A 448 18.72 -7.30 12.19
CA ARG A 448 18.49 -8.59 11.52
C ARG A 448 17.15 -9.17 11.92
N PHE A 449 16.46 -9.80 10.97
CA PHE A 449 15.14 -10.39 11.18
C PHE A 449 15.07 -11.26 12.45
N HIS A 450 16.07 -12.10 12.67
CA HIS A 450 16.11 -13.01 13.82
C HIS A 450 16.38 -12.34 15.17
N ALA A 451 16.80 -11.07 15.21
CA ALA A 451 17.04 -10.33 16.45
C ALA A 451 15.77 -10.17 17.32
N LEU A 452 14.59 -10.45 16.75
CA LEU A 452 13.33 -10.54 17.50
C LEU A 452 13.33 -11.68 18.54
N TRP A 453 14.12 -12.74 18.34
CA TRP A 453 14.08 -13.99 19.15
C TRP A 453 15.39 -14.33 19.87
N THR A 454 16.25 -13.35 20.21
CA THR A 454 17.60 -13.60 20.76
C THR A 454 17.71 -13.62 22.30
N ASN A 455 16.61 -13.45 23.04
CA ASN A 455 16.62 -13.33 24.52
C ASN A 455 15.87 -14.49 25.21
N ASP A 456 15.98 -14.64 26.54
CA ASP A 456 15.25 -15.66 27.34
C ASP A 456 13.73 -15.66 27.14
N ARG A 457 13.18 -14.54 26.66
CA ARG A 457 11.76 -14.35 26.34
C ARG A 457 11.45 -14.55 24.85
N ALA A 458 12.34 -15.16 24.08
CA ALA A 458 12.15 -15.45 22.66
C ALA A 458 10.85 -16.23 22.38
N LEU A 459 10.48 -17.17 23.26
CA LEU A 459 9.26 -17.96 23.16
C LEU A 459 7.96 -17.17 23.46
N GLU A 460 8.08 -15.89 23.82
CA GLU A 460 6.95 -14.97 24.00
C GLU A 460 6.71 -14.06 22.78
N VAL A 461 7.64 -14.05 21.81
CA VAL A 461 7.47 -13.38 20.52
C VAL A 461 6.89 -14.41 19.54
N PRO A 462 5.77 -14.13 18.87
CA PRO A 462 5.17 -15.07 17.92
C PRO A 462 6.12 -15.32 16.75
N SER A 463 6.15 -16.54 16.24
CA SER A 463 6.87 -16.86 15.01
C SER A 463 6.26 -16.11 13.82
N LEU A 464 7.08 -15.71 12.87
CA LEU A 464 6.65 -15.00 11.66
C LEU A 464 6.78 -15.91 10.44
N LEU A 465 5.79 -15.88 9.55
CA LEU A 465 5.85 -16.50 8.22
C LEU A 465 5.53 -15.42 7.20
N LEU A 466 6.56 -14.72 6.72
CA LEU A 466 6.40 -13.63 5.76
C LEU A 466 6.55 -14.18 4.35
N ASN A 467 5.48 -14.15 3.57
CA ASN A 467 5.39 -14.86 2.30
C ASN A 467 5.70 -13.95 1.13
N ALA A 468 6.67 -14.32 0.30
CA ALA A 468 6.99 -13.71 -0.99
C ALA A 468 6.75 -14.72 -2.13
N THR A 469 6.78 -14.24 -3.37
CA THR A 469 6.66 -15.08 -4.58
C THR A 469 7.96 -15.01 -5.39
N LEU A 470 8.48 -16.15 -5.83
CA LEU A 470 9.61 -16.22 -6.76
C LEU A 470 9.13 -15.94 -8.19
N VAL A 471 9.70 -14.94 -8.87
CA VAL A 471 9.30 -14.54 -10.24
C VAL A 471 9.43 -15.68 -11.24
N ASN A 472 10.55 -16.43 -11.17
CA ASN A 472 10.89 -17.43 -12.18
C ASN A 472 10.05 -18.71 -12.09
N GLY A 473 9.66 -19.11 -10.87
CA GLY A 473 8.95 -20.37 -10.63
C GLY A 473 7.51 -20.20 -10.15
N GLY A 474 7.11 -19.01 -9.72
CA GLY A 474 5.81 -18.77 -9.10
C GLY A 474 5.68 -19.39 -7.70
N ASN A 475 6.72 -20.01 -7.15
CA ASN A 475 6.69 -20.67 -5.85
C ASN A 475 6.69 -19.66 -4.70
N ARG A 476 6.25 -20.10 -3.52
CA ARG A 476 6.37 -19.32 -2.28
C ARG A 476 7.84 -19.28 -1.83
N VAL A 477 8.25 -18.15 -1.29
CA VAL A 477 9.50 -18.00 -0.54
C VAL A 477 9.12 -17.47 0.84
N ILE A 478 9.37 -18.24 1.90
CA ILE A 478 8.86 -17.94 3.25
C ILE A 478 10.02 -17.54 4.16
N ALA A 479 10.00 -16.29 4.65
CA ALA A 479 10.92 -15.84 5.69
C ALA A 479 10.33 -16.13 7.08
N SER A 480 11.00 -17.01 7.84
CA SER A 480 10.56 -17.44 9.17
C SER A 480 11.72 -17.72 10.13
N ASP A 481 11.46 -17.57 11.43
CA ASP A 481 12.31 -18.06 12.51
C ASP A 481 12.26 -19.60 12.66
N LEU A 482 11.23 -20.22 12.11
CA LEU A 482 11.09 -21.67 12.00
C LEU A 482 11.78 -22.18 10.74
N ALA A 483 12.27 -23.43 10.78
CA ALA A 483 12.76 -24.11 9.58
C ALA A 483 11.58 -24.46 8.66
N ILE A 484 11.67 -24.09 7.38
CA ILE A 484 10.67 -24.41 6.36
C ILE A 484 11.19 -25.61 5.57
N ASP A 485 10.45 -26.73 5.62
CA ASP A 485 10.86 -27.99 5.02
C ASP A 485 9.76 -28.59 4.12
N GLY A 486 9.90 -29.86 3.75
CA GLY A 486 8.96 -30.57 2.87
C GLY A 486 7.50 -30.63 3.36
N ARG A 487 7.21 -30.23 4.61
CA ARG A 487 5.84 -30.08 5.12
C ARG A 487 5.15 -28.82 4.59
N PHE A 488 5.89 -27.91 3.96
CA PHE A 488 5.39 -26.75 3.22
C PHE A 488 5.50 -27.05 1.72
N PRO A 489 4.42 -27.53 1.08
CA PRO A 489 4.50 -27.99 -0.29
C PRO A 489 4.89 -26.85 -1.23
N ASP A 490 5.89 -27.11 -2.07
CA ASP A 490 6.33 -26.21 -3.13
C ASP A 490 6.70 -24.79 -2.64
N ALA A 491 7.31 -24.73 -1.45
CA ALA A 491 7.79 -23.50 -0.84
C ALA A 491 9.31 -23.56 -0.62
N TYR A 492 9.99 -22.46 -0.90
CA TYR A 492 11.39 -22.26 -0.55
C TYR A 492 11.50 -21.60 0.83
N ASP A 493 12.50 -22.06 1.57
CA ASP A 493 12.93 -21.40 2.80
C ASP A 493 13.79 -20.18 2.46
N ALA A 494 13.37 -18.98 2.85
CA ALA A 494 14.14 -17.76 2.57
C ALA A 494 15.51 -17.77 3.27
N PHE A 495 15.67 -18.57 4.32
CA PHE A 495 16.90 -18.70 5.09
C PHE A 495 17.59 -20.06 4.85
N ASP A 496 17.32 -20.69 3.70
CA ASP A 496 18.12 -21.83 3.25
C ASP A 496 19.61 -21.41 3.19
N PRO A 497 20.54 -22.24 3.71
CA PRO A 497 21.97 -21.91 3.72
C PRO A 497 22.55 -21.55 2.35
N VAL A 498 21.96 -21.98 1.23
CA VAL A 498 22.47 -21.65 -0.10
C VAL A 498 22.08 -20.26 -0.60
N LEU A 499 21.14 -19.59 0.08
CA LEU A 499 20.65 -18.26 -0.25
C LEU A 499 21.29 -17.19 0.65
N ASP A 500 21.77 -16.10 0.06
CA ASP A 500 22.41 -15.00 0.79
C ASP A 500 21.37 -14.02 1.36
N LEU A 501 20.51 -14.54 2.25
CA LEU A 501 19.44 -13.78 2.91
C LEU A 501 19.54 -13.82 4.45
N GLY A 502 20.47 -14.61 5.01
CA GLY A 502 20.65 -14.78 6.46
C GLY A 502 20.85 -13.49 7.26
N ALA A 503 21.33 -12.43 6.61
CA ALA A 503 21.58 -11.13 7.23
C ALA A 503 20.51 -10.07 6.90
N MET A 504 19.37 -10.43 6.30
CA MET A 504 18.34 -9.43 5.98
C MET A 504 17.74 -8.77 7.24
N SER A 505 17.42 -7.49 7.14
CA SER A 505 16.75 -6.76 8.23
C SER A 505 15.27 -7.16 8.34
N LEU A 506 14.63 -6.86 9.47
CA LEU A 506 13.18 -7.03 9.60
C LEU A 506 12.42 -6.20 8.55
N ALA A 507 12.83 -4.96 8.29
CA ALA A 507 12.25 -4.11 7.24
C ALA A 507 12.38 -4.76 5.85
N THR A 508 13.54 -5.34 5.55
CA THR A 508 13.78 -6.03 4.27
C THR A 508 12.93 -7.29 4.14
N ALA A 509 12.77 -8.08 5.21
CA ALA A 509 11.93 -9.28 5.19
C ALA A 509 10.45 -8.94 4.96
N MET A 510 9.93 -7.92 5.64
CA MET A 510 8.57 -7.39 5.40
C MET A 510 8.43 -6.85 3.98
N HIS A 511 9.42 -6.07 3.51
CA HIS A 511 9.39 -5.52 2.16
C HIS A 511 9.43 -6.60 1.08
N ASN A 512 10.23 -7.67 1.24
CA ASN A 512 10.28 -8.79 0.29
C ASN A 512 8.90 -9.45 0.08
N SER A 513 8.08 -9.53 1.14
CA SER A 513 6.69 -10.00 1.05
C SER A 513 5.75 -8.98 0.37
N ALA A 514 6.17 -7.71 0.24
CA ALA A 514 5.37 -6.57 -0.19
C ALA A 514 5.92 -5.82 -1.42
N ARG A 515 6.72 -6.50 -2.24
CA ARG A 515 7.31 -5.98 -3.49
C ARG A 515 6.30 -5.94 -4.64
N PHE A 516 5.46 -4.91 -4.66
CA PHE A 516 4.57 -4.67 -5.80
C PHE A 516 5.35 -4.04 -6.95
N SER A 517 5.76 -4.86 -7.91
CA SER A 517 6.73 -4.57 -8.98
C SER A 517 6.50 -3.27 -9.78
N TYR A 518 5.29 -2.72 -9.78
CA TYR A 518 4.97 -1.44 -10.41
C TYR A 518 5.46 -0.22 -9.61
N ILE A 519 5.56 -0.31 -8.28
CA ILE A 519 5.98 0.78 -7.38
C ILE A 519 7.33 0.44 -6.75
N SER A 520 7.45 -0.70 -6.08
CA SER A 520 8.72 -1.22 -5.55
C SER A 520 9.28 -2.29 -6.49
N PRO A 521 10.61 -2.44 -6.63
CA PRO A 521 11.20 -3.38 -7.57
C PRO A 521 11.16 -4.81 -7.03
N ALA A 522 11.14 -5.77 -7.95
CA ALA A 522 11.48 -7.14 -7.63
C ALA A 522 12.89 -7.20 -7.01
N GLY A 523 13.05 -7.95 -5.93
CA GLY A 523 14.29 -8.03 -5.16
C GLY A 523 15.16 -9.16 -5.68
N THR A 524 16.34 -8.85 -6.19
CA THR A 524 17.29 -9.87 -6.65
C THR A 524 17.93 -10.55 -5.44
N VAL A 525 17.69 -11.85 -5.32
CA VAL A 525 18.25 -12.73 -4.29
C VAL A 525 19.51 -13.38 -4.85
N ALA A 526 20.60 -13.33 -4.09
CA ALA A 526 21.82 -14.03 -4.45
C ALA A 526 21.84 -15.45 -3.87
N GLY A 527 22.33 -16.40 -4.67
CA GLY A 527 22.73 -17.73 -4.21
C GLY A 527 24.25 -17.83 -4.13
N CYS A 528 24.74 -18.73 -3.29
CA CYS A 528 26.17 -18.97 -3.11
C CYS A 528 26.64 -20.21 -3.88
N GLY A 529 27.81 -20.12 -4.50
CA GLY A 529 28.37 -21.18 -5.35
C GLY A 529 28.44 -20.76 -6.82
N THR A 530 28.22 -21.72 -7.70
CA THR A 530 28.18 -21.48 -9.16
C THR A 530 26.78 -21.79 -9.69
N PRO A 531 26.35 -21.16 -10.79
CA PRO A 531 25.06 -21.48 -11.39
C PRO A 531 24.92 -22.98 -11.64
N GLY A 532 23.87 -23.60 -11.08
CA GLY A 532 23.63 -25.04 -11.16
C GLY A 532 24.31 -25.89 -10.09
N HIS A 533 25.28 -25.34 -9.33
CA HIS A 533 25.91 -26.00 -8.18
C HIS A 533 25.97 -25.02 -7.00
N LEU A 534 24.83 -24.91 -6.33
CA LEU A 534 24.69 -24.10 -5.12
C LEU A 534 25.36 -24.79 -3.93
N GLN A 535 25.91 -23.99 -3.03
CA GLN A 535 26.52 -24.44 -1.78
C GLN A 535 26.14 -23.49 -0.65
N ALA A 536 26.33 -23.92 0.59
CA ALA A 536 26.10 -23.06 1.74
C ALA A 536 26.94 -21.78 1.67
N CYS A 537 26.31 -20.65 1.93
CA CYS A 537 26.94 -19.34 1.92
C CYS A 537 28.04 -19.24 2.96
N SER A 538 29.18 -18.68 2.53
CA SER A 538 30.32 -18.36 3.38
C SER A 538 30.92 -17.03 2.94
N THR A 539 31.90 -16.53 3.68
CA THR A 539 32.64 -15.31 3.31
C THR A 539 33.40 -15.47 2.00
N THR A 540 33.84 -16.70 1.67
CA THR A 540 34.63 -17.02 0.47
C THR A 540 33.79 -17.50 -0.72
N ALA A 541 32.53 -17.92 -0.50
CA ALA A 541 31.67 -18.39 -1.58
C ALA A 541 31.34 -17.26 -2.56
N ALA A 542 31.47 -17.54 -3.86
CA ALA A 542 31.01 -16.65 -4.91
C ALA A 542 29.49 -16.47 -4.83
N ARG A 543 29.01 -15.27 -5.12
CA ARG A 543 27.59 -14.90 -5.12
C ARG A 543 27.13 -14.67 -6.54
N HIS A 544 26.00 -15.24 -6.92
CA HIS A 544 25.36 -14.99 -8.21
C HIS A 544 23.86 -14.75 -8.01
N ALA A 545 23.19 -14.10 -8.96
CA ALA A 545 21.74 -13.99 -8.93
C ALA A 545 21.13 -15.41 -8.97
N TRP A 546 20.30 -15.74 -7.98
CA TRP A 546 19.55 -16.99 -7.91
C TRP A 546 18.15 -16.80 -8.48
N GLY A 547 17.49 -15.71 -8.11
CA GLY A 547 16.14 -15.41 -8.55
C GLY A 547 15.68 -14.03 -8.07
N ARG A 548 14.44 -13.68 -8.38
CA ARG A 548 13.83 -12.43 -7.93
C ARG A 548 12.58 -12.70 -7.10
N VAL A 549 12.47 -12.03 -5.96
CA VAL A 549 11.28 -12.08 -5.11
C VAL A 549 10.36 -10.88 -5.35
N ILE A 550 9.06 -11.14 -5.42
CA ILE A 550 7.99 -10.14 -5.53
C ILE A 550 6.94 -10.38 -4.44
N ASP A 551 5.95 -9.50 -4.36
CA ASP A 551 4.85 -9.58 -3.40
C ASP A 551 4.24 -10.99 -3.30
N GLY A 552 4.01 -11.47 -2.08
CA GLY A 552 3.43 -12.80 -1.83
C GLY A 552 2.02 -12.95 -2.39
N GLY A 553 1.31 -11.83 -2.57
CA GLY A 553 -0.04 -11.79 -3.11
C GLY A 553 -0.13 -12.14 -4.60
N TYR A 554 1.00 -12.33 -5.30
CA TYR A 554 1.04 -12.96 -6.63
C TYR A 554 0.80 -14.47 -6.57
N PHE A 555 1.20 -15.14 -5.49
CA PHE A 555 0.88 -16.54 -5.25
C PHE A 555 -0.50 -16.70 -4.59
N GLU A 556 -0.69 -16.07 -3.43
CA GLU A 556 -1.87 -16.22 -2.57
C GLU A 556 -1.92 -15.06 -1.56
N ASN A 557 -2.95 -14.22 -1.59
CA ASN A 557 -2.97 -12.94 -0.88
C ASN A 557 -3.43 -12.99 0.60
N SER A 558 -4.07 -14.06 1.06
CA SER A 558 -4.61 -14.19 2.43
C SER A 558 -3.58 -14.62 3.48
N GLY A 559 -2.51 -15.31 3.07
CA GLY A 559 -1.50 -15.89 3.98
C GLY A 559 -1.97 -17.16 4.69
N VAL A 560 -3.17 -17.66 4.37
CA VAL A 560 -3.76 -18.83 5.01
C VAL A 560 -3.03 -20.11 4.61
N GLU A 561 -2.53 -20.25 3.38
CA GLU A 561 -1.86 -21.50 2.95
C GLU A 561 -0.66 -21.84 3.86
N SER A 562 0.15 -20.85 4.24
CA SER A 562 1.28 -21.10 5.14
C SER A 562 0.84 -21.43 6.58
N VAL A 563 -0.35 -20.96 7.01
CA VAL A 563 -0.96 -21.39 8.28
C VAL A 563 -1.44 -22.84 8.20
N ARG A 564 -1.96 -23.28 7.05
CA ARG A 564 -2.41 -24.65 6.83
C ARG A 564 -1.24 -25.63 6.88
N ASP A 565 -0.14 -25.28 6.21
CA ASP A 565 1.11 -26.06 6.22
C ASP A 565 1.69 -26.14 7.64
N LEU A 566 1.71 -25.02 8.37
CA LEU A 566 2.16 -24.99 9.76
C LEU A 566 1.28 -25.84 10.67
N LEU A 567 -0.05 -25.74 10.55
CA LEU A 567 -0.98 -26.60 11.30
C LEU A 567 -0.73 -28.08 11.02
N PHE A 568 -0.47 -28.44 9.77
CA PHE A 568 -0.12 -29.80 9.39
C PHE A 568 1.18 -30.26 10.06
N ALA A 569 2.22 -29.43 10.02
CA ALA A 569 3.51 -29.71 10.65
C ALA A 569 3.42 -29.83 12.18
N MET A 570 2.49 -29.14 12.83
CA MET A 570 2.30 -29.16 14.28
C MET A 570 1.54 -30.39 14.82
N ARG A 571 0.80 -31.13 13.96
CA ARG A 571 -0.10 -32.21 14.42
C ARG A 571 0.59 -33.28 15.28
N PRO A 572 1.77 -33.82 14.91
CA PRO A 572 2.41 -34.88 15.70
C PRO A 572 2.72 -34.42 17.13
N ALA A 573 3.27 -33.21 17.27
CA ALA A 573 3.55 -32.62 18.57
C ALA A 573 2.26 -32.35 19.37
N LEU A 574 1.20 -31.82 18.75
CA LEU A 574 -0.09 -31.60 19.44
C LEU A 574 -0.68 -32.92 19.97
N GLN A 575 -0.66 -33.99 19.19
CA GLN A 575 -1.13 -35.32 19.60
C GLN A 575 -0.31 -35.88 20.77
N ALA A 576 1.01 -35.70 20.74
CA ALA A 576 1.88 -36.12 21.83
C ALA A 576 1.58 -35.37 23.14
N TRP A 577 1.20 -34.09 23.07
CA TRP A 577 0.79 -33.31 24.24
C TRP A 577 -0.59 -33.72 24.77
N GLU A 578 -1.54 -33.99 23.87
CA GLU A 578 -2.87 -34.50 24.19
C GLU A 578 -2.79 -35.86 24.92
N ALA A 579 -1.93 -36.76 24.46
CA ALA A 579 -1.67 -38.05 25.13
C ALA A 579 -1.15 -37.91 26.57
N ARG A 580 -0.57 -36.76 26.94
CA ARG A 580 -0.13 -36.44 28.31
C ARG A 580 -1.19 -35.69 29.12
N GLY A 581 -2.41 -35.58 28.60
CA GLY A 581 -3.54 -34.95 29.27
C GLY A 581 -3.66 -33.44 29.08
N TYR A 582 -2.93 -32.82 28.15
CA TYR A 582 -3.06 -31.38 27.86
C TYR A 582 -4.05 -31.13 26.72
N VAL A 583 -5.06 -30.28 26.95
CA VAL A 583 -6.07 -29.95 25.94
C VAL A 583 -5.67 -28.66 25.24
N ILE A 584 -5.13 -28.75 24.03
CA ILE A 584 -4.70 -27.60 23.22
C ILE A 584 -5.70 -27.42 22.08
N GLU A 585 -6.24 -26.21 21.91
CA GLU A 585 -7.28 -25.89 20.93
C GLU A 585 -6.72 -24.91 19.87
N PRO A 586 -6.13 -25.40 18.75
CA PRO A 586 -5.69 -24.56 17.66
C PRO A 586 -6.85 -23.76 17.06
N SER A 587 -6.65 -22.46 16.90
CA SER A 587 -7.62 -21.54 16.32
C SER A 587 -6.93 -20.67 15.27
N VAL A 588 -7.55 -20.55 14.09
CA VAL A 588 -7.08 -19.74 12.98
C VAL A 588 -7.86 -18.43 12.91
N LEU A 589 -7.14 -17.32 13.04
CA LEU A 589 -7.65 -15.97 12.91
C LEU A 589 -7.24 -15.44 11.54
N VAL A 590 -8.19 -15.17 10.66
CA VAL A 590 -7.91 -14.57 9.36
C VAL A 590 -8.32 -13.09 9.40
N ILE A 591 -7.34 -12.21 9.19
CA ILE A 591 -7.57 -10.76 9.12
C ILE A 591 -7.57 -10.34 7.66
N SER A 592 -8.73 -9.90 7.20
CA SER A 592 -8.98 -9.50 5.82
C SER A 592 -9.34 -8.04 5.74
N ASN A 593 -8.79 -7.37 4.73
CA ASN A 593 -9.14 -5.98 4.41
C ASN A 593 -10.14 -5.87 3.25
N SER A 594 -10.66 -7.01 2.79
CA SER A 594 -11.69 -7.04 1.75
C SER A 594 -12.96 -6.35 2.27
N PRO A 595 -13.67 -5.56 1.44
CA PRO A 595 -14.85 -4.79 1.84
C PRO A 595 -16.07 -5.65 2.27
N GLY A 596 -15.93 -6.99 2.25
CA GLY A 596 -16.91 -7.94 2.75
C GLY A 596 -16.66 -8.32 4.22
N ALA A 597 -17.65 -8.07 5.08
CA ALA A 597 -17.60 -8.48 6.49
C ALA A 597 -17.67 -10.01 6.70
N LEU A 598 -18.02 -10.76 5.65
CA LEU A 598 -18.20 -12.20 5.71
C LEU A 598 -17.04 -12.92 5.03
N ALA A 599 -16.49 -13.92 5.72
CA ALA A 599 -15.56 -14.85 5.10
C ALA A 599 -16.21 -15.46 3.84
N PRO A 600 -15.43 -15.63 2.75
CA PRO A 600 -15.89 -16.37 1.59
C PRO A 600 -16.45 -17.73 1.99
N SER A 601 -17.48 -18.17 1.27
CA SER A 601 -18.17 -19.42 1.59
C SER A 601 -18.72 -20.09 0.35
N GLY A 602 -18.62 -21.42 0.34
CA GLY A 602 -19.42 -22.30 -0.52
C GLY A 602 -19.14 -22.18 -2.02
N ARG A 603 -20.06 -22.76 -2.78
CA ARG A 603 -20.06 -22.77 -4.25
C ARG A 603 -20.28 -21.36 -4.79
N GLN A 604 -19.44 -20.95 -5.74
CA GLN A 604 -19.63 -19.70 -6.47
C GLN A 604 -20.92 -19.77 -7.31
N ASP A 605 -21.67 -18.67 -7.33
CA ASP A 605 -22.89 -18.52 -8.14
C ASP A 605 -22.51 -18.00 -9.53
N PRO A 606 -22.68 -18.81 -10.60
CA PRO A 606 -22.38 -18.37 -11.97
C PRO A 606 -23.14 -17.11 -12.38
N ALA A 607 -24.31 -16.83 -11.78
CA ALA A 607 -25.09 -15.63 -12.07
C ALA A 607 -24.42 -14.33 -11.59
N ARG A 608 -23.41 -14.41 -10.71
CA ARG A 608 -22.60 -13.27 -10.25
C ARG A 608 -21.33 -13.06 -11.06
N ALA A 609 -20.97 -14.01 -11.93
CA ALA A 609 -19.81 -13.84 -12.81
C ALA A 609 -20.09 -12.72 -13.83
N ARG A 610 -19.12 -11.84 -14.04
CA ARG A 610 -19.21 -10.74 -15.00
C ARG A 610 -18.13 -10.90 -16.08
N LEU A 611 -18.52 -10.61 -17.32
CA LEU A 611 -17.56 -10.44 -18.41
C LEU A 611 -17.14 -8.97 -18.43
N ASP A 612 -16.03 -8.67 -17.76
CA ASP A 612 -15.59 -7.28 -17.60
C ASP A 612 -14.84 -6.74 -18.82
N ILE A 613 -14.42 -7.61 -19.76
CA ILE A 613 -13.57 -7.21 -20.90
C ILE A 613 -14.03 -7.85 -22.19
N THR A 614 -14.30 -6.99 -23.16
CA THR A 614 -14.72 -7.35 -24.53
C THR A 614 -13.75 -6.82 -25.60
N PHE A 615 -12.76 -6.02 -25.22
CA PHE A 615 -11.78 -5.40 -26.10
C PHE A 615 -10.39 -6.02 -25.90
N LEU A 616 -9.66 -6.28 -27.00
CA LEU A 616 -8.35 -6.94 -26.99
C LEU A 616 -8.34 -8.24 -26.16
N SER A 617 -9.44 -9.00 -26.19
CA SER A 617 -9.64 -10.19 -25.34
C SER A 617 -8.50 -11.19 -25.46
N GLU A 618 -8.03 -11.49 -26.67
CA GLU A 618 -6.91 -12.42 -26.89
C GLU A 618 -5.59 -11.92 -26.30
N LEU A 619 -5.35 -10.60 -26.31
CA LEU A 619 -4.13 -10.01 -25.75
C LEU A 619 -4.20 -9.92 -24.23
N LEU A 620 -5.37 -9.60 -23.69
CA LEU A 620 -5.56 -9.33 -22.26
C LEU A 620 -5.93 -10.59 -21.46
N ALA A 621 -6.49 -11.62 -22.09
CA ALA A 621 -6.92 -12.83 -21.37
C ALA A 621 -5.77 -13.52 -20.62
N PRO A 622 -4.57 -13.75 -21.20
CA PRO A 622 -3.47 -14.37 -20.45
C PRO A 622 -3.02 -13.58 -19.21
N PRO A 623 -2.64 -12.28 -19.30
CA PRO A 623 -2.18 -11.54 -18.12
C PRO A 623 -3.28 -11.36 -17.07
N LEU A 624 -4.55 -11.21 -17.48
CA LEU A 624 -5.66 -11.08 -16.55
C LEU A 624 -6.04 -12.40 -15.89
N GLY A 625 -6.00 -13.50 -16.63
CA GLY A 625 -6.17 -14.83 -16.08
C GLY A 625 -5.15 -15.08 -14.97
N LEU A 626 -3.87 -14.86 -15.26
CA LEU A 626 -2.79 -14.94 -14.27
C LEU A 626 -3.05 -14.00 -13.07
N PHE A 627 -3.39 -12.74 -13.32
CA PHE A 627 -3.64 -11.77 -12.25
C PHE A 627 -4.87 -12.11 -11.38
N ASN A 628 -5.92 -12.68 -11.96
CA ASN A 628 -7.15 -13.04 -11.23
C ASN A 628 -7.02 -14.37 -10.48
N THR A 629 -6.14 -15.27 -10.93
CA THR A 629 -5.92 -16.56 -10.23
C THR A 629 -5.41 -16.38 -8.80
N ARG A 630 -4.66 -15.31 -8.52
CA ARG A 630 -4.12 -15.03 -7.18
C ARG A 630 -5.22 -14.76 -6.14
N GLU A 631 -6.25 -13.99 -6.52
CA GLU A 631 -7.41 -13.69 -5.67
C GLU A 631 -8.31 -14.93 -5.50
N ALA A 632 -8.47 -15.70 -6.58
CA ALA A 632 -9.20 -16.97 -6.54
C ALA A 632 -8.53 -18.00 -5.62
N ARG A 633 -7.19 -18.09 -5.67
CA ARG A 633 -6.38 -18.93 -4.76
C ARG A 633 -6.56 -18.51 -3.31
N ALA A 634 -6.55 -17.21 -3.01
CA ALA A 634 -6.78 -16.72 -1.66
C ALA A 634 -8.17 -17.10 -1.13
N THR A 635 -9.19 -16.90 -1.96
CA THR A 635 -10.56 -17.30 -1.64
C THR A 635 -10.68 -18.81 -1.40
N PHE A 636 -9.98 -19.62 -2.22
CA PHE A 636 -9.92 -21.07 -2.07
C PHE A 636 -9.26 -21.47 -0.75
N ALA A 637 -8.07 -20.93 -0.42
CA ALA A 637 -7.33 -21.23 0.80
C ALA A 637 -8.16 -20.95 2.06
N VAL A 638 -8.81 -19.78 2.11
CA VAL A 638 -9.68 -19.38 3.22
C VAL A 638 -10.87 -20.32 3.36
N THR A 639 -11.55 -20.64 2.25
CA THR A 639 -12.75 -21.50 2.26
C THR A 639 -12.39 -22.95 2.64
N ALA A 640 -11.27 -23.45 2.12
CA ALA A 640 -10.75 -24.77 2.47
C ALA A 640 -10.39 -24.84 3.96
N GLN A 641 -9.67 -23.84 4.49
CA GLN A 641 -9.32 -23.83 5.90
C GLN A 641 -10.55 -23.72 6.81
N ARG A 642 -11.54 -22.90 6.44
CA ARG A 642 -12.80 -22.82 7.19
C ARG A 642 -13.52 -24.16 7.23
N ARG A 643 -13.56 -24.89 6.11
CA ARG A 643 -14.15 -26.23 6.03
C ARG A 643 -13.37 -27.24 6.89
N ASP A 644 -12.05 -27.24 6.77
CA ASP A 644 -11.17 -28.16 7.49
C ASP A 644 -11.27 -27.93 9.02
N MET A 645 -11.39 -26.66 9.46
CA MET A 645 -11.69 -26.32 10.86
C MET A 645 -13.10 -26.69 11.27
N ALA A 646 -14.12 -26.49 10.44
CA ALA A 646 -15.50 -26.85 10.78
C ALA A 646 -15.70 -28.34 11.06
N ALA A 647 -14.88 -29.20 10.45
CA ALA A 647 -14.87 -30.63 10.73
C ALA A 647 -14.23 -30.98 12.10
N ALA A 648 -13.35 -30.13 12.63
CA ALA A 648 -12.60 -30.38 13.87
C ALA A 648 -13.15 -29.58 15.07
N ASP A 649 -13.28 -28.26 14.91
CA ASP A 649 -13.89 -27.31 15.85
C ASP A 649 -14.50 -26.15 15.04
N ALA A 650 -15.83 -26.14 14.91
CA ALA A 650 -16.56 -25.09 14.19
C ALA A 650 -16.33 -23.67 14.72
N GLN A 651 -15.86 -23.53 15.98
CA GLN A 651 -15.53 -22.23 16.57
C GLN A 651 -14.03 -21.87 16.45
N GLY A 652 -13.19 -22.77 15.94
CA GLY A 652 -11.75 -22.57 15.80
C GLY A 652 -11.34 -21.68 14.63
N PHE A 653 -12.27 -21.26 13.76
CA PHE A 653 -12.01 -20.33 12.67
C PHE A 653 -12.67 -18.98 12.95
N VAL A 654 -11.87 -17.89 12.96
CA VAL A 654 -12.35 -16.52 13.23
C VAL A 654 -11.97 -15.60 12.08
N TRP A 655 -12.93 -14.83 11.58
CA TRP A 655 -12.76 -13.89 10.47
C TRP A 655 -12.87 -12.44 10.94
N PHE A 656 -11.85 -11.64 10.67
CA PHE A 656 -11.84 -10.20 10.87
C PHE A 656 -11.90 -9.49 9.52
N GLY A 657 -13.11 -9.25 9.01
CA GLY A 657 -13.35 -8.50 7.77
C GLY A 657 -13.45 -6.99 8.01
N MET A 658 -13.14 -6.20 6.98
CA MET A 658 -13.27 -4.74 7.01
C MET A 658 -14.64 -4.31 6.48
N HIS A 659 -15.51 -3.80 7.34
CA HIS A 659 -16.86 -3.38 6.95
C HIS A 659 -16.91 -1.91 6.51
N THR A 660 -16.55 -1.61 5.26
CA THR A 660 -16.66 -0.24 4.71
C THR A 660 -17.63 -0.18 3.53
N PRO A 661 -18.51 0.84 3.45
CA PRO A 661 -19.33 1.09 2.26
C PRO A 661 -18.51 1.70 1.10
N ASN A 662 -17.31 2.21 1.39
CA ASN A 662 -16.41 2.79 0.41
C ASN A 662 -15.24 1.85 0.15
N ASP A 663 -14.88 1.67 -1.12
CA ASP A 663 -13.63 1.01 -1.51
C ASP A 663 -12.47 1.93 -1.13
N THR A 664 -11.80 1.61 -0.03
CA THR A 664 -10.51 2.24 0.31
C THR A 664 -9.46 1.69 -0.65
N PRO A 665 -8.85 2.52 -1.51
CA PRO A 665 -7.86 2.05 -2.48
C PRO A 665 -6.60 1.48 -1.80
N LEU A 666 -5.94 0.57 -2.50
CA LEU A 666 -4.68 -0.05 -2.07
C LEU A 666 -3.51 0.87 -2.39
N GLY A 667 -2.60 1.09 -1.44
CA GLY A 667 -1.41 1.94 -1.64
C GLY A 667 -0.43 1.85 -0.47
N TRP A 668 0.63 2.64 -0.50
CA TRP A 668 1.62 2.77 0.60
C TRP A 668 1.50 4.10 1.38
N ALA A 669 0.43 4.85 1.10
CA ALA A 669 0.02 6.04 1.83
C ALA A 669 -1.51 6.16 1.74
N LEU A 670 -2.15 6.61 2.82
CA LEU A 670 -3.58 6.88 2.89
C LEU A 670 -3.82 8.23 3.57
N ALA A 671 -4.94 8.87 3.27
CA ALA A 671 -5.33 10.10 3.96
C ALA A 671 -5.74 9.82 5.41
N ASP A 672 -5.55 10.79 6.33
CA ASP A 672 -5.96 10.65 7.73
C ASP A 672 -7.44 10.30 7.90
N GLN A 673 -8.31 10.88 7.06
CA GLN A 673 -9.74 10.57 7.04
C GLN A 673 -10.01 9.08 6.77
N THR A 674 -9.18 8.46 5.93
CA THR A 674 -9.25 7.02 5.62
C THR A 674 -8.87 6.20 6.85
N PHE A 675 -7.78 6.55 7.54
CA PHE A 675 -7.38 5.89 8.78
C PHE A 675 -8.41 6.06 9.90
N ASP A 676 -8.96 7.25 10.06
CA ASP A 676 -9.99 7.54 11.07
C ASP A 676 -11.28 6.74 10.79
N ALA A 677 -11.64 6.56 9.52
CA ALA A 677 -12.75 5.69 9.13
C ALA A 677 -12.48 4.22 9.49
N MET A 678 -11.25 3.74 9.33
CA MET A 678 -10.85 2.39 9.76
C MET A 678 -10.88 2.23 11.28
N ASP A 679 -10.41 3.24 12.03
CA ASP A 679 -10.52 3.27 13.50
C ASP A 679 -11.98 3.24 13.97
N ALA A 680 -12.87 3.93 13.26
CA ALA A 680 -14.30 3.92 13.55
C ALA A 680 -14.92 2.52 13.41
N LEU A 681 -14.39 1.64 12.54
CA LEU A 681 -14.87 0.25 12.38
C LEU A 681 -14.66 -0.60 13.62
N LEU A 682 -13.72 -0.20 14.48
CA LEU A 682 -13.46 -0.84 15.75
C LEU A 682 -14.48 -0.39 16.82
N GLN A 683 -15.17 0.74 16.66
CA GLN A 683 -16.05 1.31 17.70
C GLN A 683 -17.45 0.68 17.71
N ARG A 684 -18.11 0.66 18.89
CA ARG A 684 -19.31 -0.13 19.24
C ARG A 684 -20.69 0.30 18.65
N ALA A 685 -20.77 1.15 17.63
CA ALA A 685 -22.08 1.56 17.08
C ALA A 685 -22.63 0.56 16.04
N ARG A 686 -23.84 0.01 16.27
CA ARG A 686 -24.71 -0.89 15.42
C ARG A 686 -24.11 -1.71 14.25
N SER A 687 -23.36 -1.14 13.30
CA SER A 687 -22.47 -1.89 12.37
C SER A 687 -21.37 -2.66 13.12
N ALA A 688 -21.07 -2.23 14.34
CA ALA A 688 -20.12 -2.82 15.27
C ALA A 688 -20.45 -4.22 15.76
N ARG A 689 -21.68 -4.73 15.63
CA ARG A 689 -21.96 -6.09 16.11
C ARG A 689 -21.21 -7.12 15.28
N LEU A 690 -21.17 -6.97 13.96
CA LEU A 690 -20.44 -7.87 13.07
C LEU A 690 -18.92 -7.79 13.25
N ASN A 691 -18.38 -6.59 13.50
CA ASN A 691 -16.94 -6.41 13.75
C ASN A 691 -16.52 -6.73 15.18
N ALA A 692 -17.42 -6.61 16.18
CA ALA A 692 -17.13 -6.92 17.59
C ALA A 692 -17.22 -8.42 17.90
N LEU A 693 -18.08 -9.16 17.18
CA LEU A 693 -18.24 -10.61 17.37
C LEU A 693 -16.92 -11.40 17.27
N PRO A 694 -16.04 -11.13 16.28
CA PRO A 694 -14.70 -11.74 16.24
C PRO A 694 -13.84 -11.43 17.48
N PHE A 695 -13.85 -10.19 17.99
CA PHE A 695 -13.12 -9.84 19.20
C PHE A 695 -13.69 -10.56 20.42
N GLU A 696 -15.01 -10.59 20.57
CA GLU A 696 -15.68 -11.31 21.68
C GLU A 696 -15.40 -12.82 21.64
N ALA A 697 -15.34 -13.42 20.44
CA ALA A 697 -14.99 -14.83 20.27
C ALA A 697 -13.57 -15.13 20.76
N VAL A 698 -12.59 -14.29 20.41
CA VAL A 698 -11.20 -14.47 20.85
C VAL A 698 -11.04 -14.19 22.34
N LEU A 699 -11.62 -13.08 22.83
CA LEU A 699 -11.50 -12.68 24.24
C LEU A 699 -12.21 -13.64 25.19
N SER A 700 -13.35 -14.21 24.80
CA SER A 700 -14.05 -15.21 25.60
C SER A 700 -13.28 -16.54 25.70
N ARG A 701 -12.59 -16.96 24.63
CA ARG A 701 -11.67 -18.12 24.68
C ARG A 701 -10.52 -17.87 25.65
N LEU A 702 -9.92 -16.67 25.63
CA LEU A 702 -8.86 -16.28 26.57
C LEU A 702 -9.31 -16.20 28.04
N GLN A 703 -10.61 -15.99 28.29
CA GLN A 703 -11.18 -15.96 29.65
C GLN A 703 -11.43 -17.37 30.23
N ARG A 704 -11.57 -18.39 29.38
CA ARG A 704 -11.71 -19.80 29.82
C ARG A 704 -10.39 -20.37 30.34
N SER A 705 -9.26 -19.76 29.98
CA SER A 705 -7.95 -20.12 30.50
C SER A 705 -7.73 -19.54 31.91
N PRO A 706 -7.02 -20.25 32.81
CA PRO A 706 -6.84 -19.83 34.19
C PRO A 706 -6.17 -18.43 34.28
N PRO A 707 -6.56 -17.58 35.25
CA PRO A 707 -5.96 -16.26 35.42
C PRO A 707 -4.47 -16.37 35.77
N ASN A 708 -3.68 -15.43 35.23
CA ASN A 708 -2.24 -15.35 35.46
C ASN A 708 -1.93 -15.19 36.96
N VAL A 709 -1.01 -16.00 37.46
CA VAL A 709 -0.36 -15.76 38.75
C VAL A 709 0.95 -15.04 38.46
N ALA A 710 1.03 -13.74 38.81
CA ALA A 710 2.28 -12.98 38.69
C ALA A 710 3.12 -13.23 39.94
N CYS A 711 4.01 -14.22 39.94
CA CYS A 711 4.97 -14.35 41.04
C CYS A 711 6.11 -13.35 40.81
N ARG A 712 6.21 -12.32 41.66
CA ARG A 712 7.36 -11.40 41.73
C ARG A 712 8.46 -12.07 42.56
N THR A 713 9.68 -12.10 42.04
CA THR A 713 10.87 -12.43 42.84
C THR A 713 11.37 -11.15 43.50
N GLU A 714 11.07 -10.96 44.78
CA GLU A 714 11.84 -10.03 45.62
C GLU A 714 13.11 -10.74 46.09
N GLN A 715 14.24 -10.17 45.69
CA GLN A 715 15.57 -10.70 45.92
C GLN A 715 16.05 -10.24 47.29
N GLU A 716 15.43 -10.71 48.40
CA GLU A 716 16.08 -10.60 49.73
C GLU A 716 15.55 -11.49 50.87
N ARG A 717 14.45 -12.24 50.75
CA ARG A 717 14.09 -13.28 51.73
C ARG A 717 13.45 -14.47 51.04
N GLY A 718 14.08 -15.64 51.11
CA GLY A 718 13.71 -16.88 50.39
C GLY A 718 12.37 -17.51 50.75
N LYS A 719 11.26 -16.82 50.49
CA LYS A 719 9.90 -17.38 50.46
C LYS A 719 9.13 -16.76 49.29
N ALA A 720 8.80 -17.59 48.30
CA ALA A 720 7.91 -17.21 47.22
C ALA A 720 6.46 -17.16 47.74
N TYR A 721 5.86 -15.98 47.75
CA TYR A 721 4.42 -15.81 47.92
C TYR A 721 3.80 -15.49 46.56
N CYS A 722 2.80 -16.26 46.15
CA CYS A 722 2.02 -15.99 44.95
C CYS A 722 0.61 -15.55 45.41
N GLU A 723 0.33 -14.25 45.36
CA GLU A 723 -1.00 -13.70 45.62
C GLU A 723 -1.82 -13.65 44.33
N ALA A 724 -3.04 -14.18 44.39
CA ALA A 724 -4.05 -13.96 43.36
C ALA A 724 -4.60 -12.53 43.51
N SER A 725 -4.57 -11.71 42.45
CA SER A 725 -5.23 -10.41 42.49
C SER A 725 -6.75 -10.61 42.48
N LEU A 726 -7.36 -10.59 43.66
CA LEU A 726 -8.81 -10.47 43.80
C LEU A 726 -9.18 -9.00 43.60
N ASN A 727 -10.06 -8.74 42.63
CA ASN A 727 -10.74 -7.46 42.46
C ASN A 727 -11.47 -7.10 43.78
N GLN A 728 -10.98 -6.11 44.51
CA GLN A 728 -11.78 -5.40 45.51
C GLN A 728 -12.68 -4.40 44.77
N GLN A 729 -13.91 -4.80 44.50
CA GLN A 729 -15.02 -3.84 44.39
C GLN A 729 -15.43 -3.46 45.82
N GLU A 730 -15.19 -2.20 46.19
CA GLU A 730 -15.67 -1.61 47.44
C GLU A 730 -17.20 -1.70 47.51
N ASN A 731 -17.68 -2.56 48.40
CA ASN A 731 -19.08 -2.58 48.83
C ASN A 731 -19.26 -1.51 49.92
N LYS A 732 -19.74 -0.31 49.55
CA LYS A 732 -20.23 0.66 50.53
C LYS A 732 -21.63 0.24 50.98
N MET A 733 -21.70 -0.24 52.23
CA MET A 733 -22.93 -0.33 53.00
C MET A 733 -23.53 1.07 53.20
N THR A 734 -24.77 1.26 52.72
CA THR A 734 -25.69 2.29 53.25
C THR A 734 -27.02 1.63 53.56
N LYS A 735 -27.44 1.74 54.82
CA LYS A 735 -28.74 1.28 55.34
C LYS A 735 -29.92 2.04 54.71
N PRO A 736 -31.15 1.49 54.76
CA PRO A 736 -32.30 1.98 54.00
C PRO A 736 -33.20 2.88 54.86
N THR A 737 -33.76 3.92 54.26
CA THR A 737 -35.04 4.52 54.66
C THR A 737 -35.52 5.44 53.53
N GLN A 738 -36.49 4.98 52.73
CA GLN A 738 -37.41 5.87 52.03
C GLN A 738 -38.76 5.14 51.83
N ASP A 739 -39.82 5.86 52.19
CA ASP A 739 -41.20 5.39 52.38
C ASP A 739 -41.84 4.98 51.04
N PRO A 740 -42.41 3.76 50.91
CA PRO A 740 -43.08 3.27 49.69
C PRO A 740 -44.23 4.16 49.19
N ARG A 741 -44.78 5.05 50.02
CA ARG A 741 -45.87 5.94 49.62
C ARG A 741 -45.42 7.14 48.79
N GLU A 742 -44.18 7.59 48.90
CA GLU A 742 -43.65 8.70 48.08
C GLU A 742 -43.28 8.27 46.66
N GLN A 743 -42.84 7.02 46.48
CA GLN A 743 -42.51 6.46 45.16
C GLN A 743 -43.78 6.31 44.28
N LEU A 744 -44.88 5.86 44.88
CA LEU A 744 -46.15 5.64 44.17
C LEU A 744 -46.80 6.97 43.70
N GLN A 745 -46.63 8.06 44.45
CA GLN A 745 -47.11 9.39 44.04
C GLN A 745 -46.26 10.00 42.91
N ARG A 746 -44.95 9.73 42.88
CA ARG A 746 -44.06 10.18 41.79
C ARG A 746 -44.37 9.44 40.49
N ASP A 747 -44.61 8.13 40.55
CA ASP A 747 -44.94 7.32 39.37
C ASP A 747 -46.33 7.67 38.80
N GLN A 748 -47.31 8.01 39.66
CA GLN A 748 -48.62 8.50 39.22
C GLN A 748 -48.55 9.92 38.59
N GLN A 749 -47.67 10.80 39.08
CA GLN A 749 -47.45 12.11 38.44
C GLN A 749 -46.71 12.02 37.09
N GLN A 750 -45.80 11.05 36.92
CA GLN A 750 -45.12 10.81 35.64
C GLN A 750 -46.03 10.18 34.59
N ALA A 751 -46.93 9.27 34.97
CA ALA A 751 -47.93 8.70 34.07
C ALA A 751 -48.98 9.73 33.59
N SER A 752 -49.31 10.71 34.44
CA SER A 752 -50.20 11.85 34.12
C SER A 752 -49.57 12.82 33.09
N LYS A 753 -48.25 13.02 33.14
CA LYS A 753 -47.51 13.86 32.17
C LYS A 753 -47.35 13.21 30.78
N MET A 754 -47.27 11.87 30.70
CA MET A 754 -47.20 11.17 29.40
C MET A 754 -48.54 11.09 28.67
N ARG A 755 -49.69 11.18 29.35
CA ARG A 755 -51.02 11.20 28.71
C ARG A 755 -51.44 12.56 28.13
N LYS A 756 -50.72 13.65 28.44
CA LYS A 756 -51.02 15.01 27.92
C LYS A 756 -50.22 15.42 26.68
N THR A 757 -49.31 14.57 26.18
CA THR A 757 -48.47 14.86 25.01
C THR A 757 -48.89 14.16 23.71
N THR A 758 -49.92 13.30 23.74
CA THR A 758 -50.55 12.71 22.54
C THR A 758 -51.91 13.32 22.27
N ALA A 759 -51.94 14.62 21.97
CA ALA A 759 -53.10 15.29 21.39
C ALA A 759 -52.68 16.61 20.70
N SER A 760 -52.08 16.52 19.52
CA SER A 760 -52.08 17.61 18.52
C SER A 760 -51.58 17.09 17.16
N ALA A 761 -52.54 16.85 16.25
CA ALA A 761 -52.29 16.54 14.85
C ALA A 761 -52.05 17.84 14.04
N PRO A 762 -51.23 17.81 12.98
CA PRO A 762 -51.33 18.76 11.87
C PRO A 762 -51.99 18.14 10.63
N LYS A 763 -52.80 18.99 9.98
CA LYS A 763 -53.69 18.76 8.84
C LYS A 763 -52.95 18.35 7.55
N MET A 764 -53.46 17.33 6.85
CA MET A 764 -53.21 17.10 5.41
C MET A 764 -54.11 17.99 4.56
N LYS A 765 -53.55 18.63 3.53
CA LYS A 765 -54.28 19.23 2.39
C LYS A 765 -53.87 18.53 1.09
N LYS A 766 -54.90 18.13 0.33
CA LYS A 766 -54.91 17.36 -0.93
C LYS A 766 -54.37 18.14 -2.15
N LEU A 767 -53.80 17.42 -3.13
CA LEU A 767 -54.03 17.58 -4.59
C LEU A 767 -53.39 16.36 -5.32
N ARG A 768 -54.14 15.36 -5.81
CA ARG A 768 -54.89 15.23 -7.08
C ARG A 768 -54.08 14.42 -8.13
N VAL A 769 -54.42 13.13 -8.28
CA VAL A 769 -54.10 12.34 -9.49
C VAL A 769 -55.44 11.98 -10.12
N GLY A 770 -55.64 12.41 -11.38
CA GLY A 770 -56.84 12.18 -12.15
C GLY A 770 -56.82 10.83 -12.86
N THR A 771 -57.96 10.17 -12.87
CA THR A 771 -58.34 9.08 -13.77
C THR A 771 -58.93 9.64 -15.06
N LYS A 772 -58.59 9.05 -16.22
CA LYS A 772 -59.46 8.96 -17.41
C LYS A 772 -59.05 7.75 -18.29
N THR A 773 -59.83 6.69 -18.14
CA THR A 773 -60.48 5.81 -19.15
C THR A 773 -59.84 5.39 -20.49
N MET A 774 -59.94 4.06 -20.69
CA MET A 774 -60.39 3.27 -21.87
C MET A 774 -59.46 2.99 -23.05
N GLY A 775 -59.37 1.68 -23.35
CA GLY A 775 -58.91 1.14 -24.63
C GLY A 775 -58.74 -0.38 -24.58
N SER A 776 -59.85 -1.13 -24.64
CA SER A 776 -59.87 -2.58 -24.82
C SER A 776 -59.17 -3.01 -26.12
N ARG A 777 -58.45 -4.13 -26.10
CA ARG A 777 -58.57 -5.18 -27.15
C ARG A 777 -57.81 -6.44 -26.74
N THR A 778 -58.61 -7.43 -26.37
CA THR A 778 -58.37 -8.88 -26.52
C THR A 778 -57.83 -9.18 -27.92
N ILE A 779 -56.83 -10.06 -28.07
CA ILE A 779 -56.70 -11.03 -29.18
C ILE A 779 -55.70 -12.15 -28.77
N LYS A 780 -56.29 -13.34 -28.64
CA LYS A 780 -55.83 -14.70 -28.97
C LYS A 780 -54.35 -15.11 -28.84
N VAL A 781 -54.17 -16.11 -27.97
CA VAL A 781 -53.23 -17.23 -28.10
C VAL A 781 -53.41 -17.95 -29.45
N PRO A 782 -52.33 -18.50 -30.04
CA PRO A 782 -52.39 -19.90 -30.43
C PRO A 782 -51.18 -20.69 -29.89
N THR A 783 -51.52 -21.89 -29.44
CA THR A 783 -50.63 -22.99 -29.11
C THR A 783 -50.14 -23.72 -30.37
N ARG A 784 -49.04 -24.48 -30.17
CA ARG A 784 -48.48 -25.58 -30.96
C ARG A 784 -47.55 -25.23 -32.14
N GLY A 785 -46.36 -25.84 -32.07
CA GLY A 785 -45.81 -26.56 -33.22
C GLY A 785 -44.29 -26.59 -33.35
N ARG A 786 -43.71 -27.76 -33.05
CA ARG A 786 -42.61 -28.46 -33.76
C ARG A 786 -41.25 -27.76 -33.99
N ALA A 787 -40.23 -28.42 -33.45
CA ALA A 787 -39.10 -29.06 -34.15
C ALA A 787 -38.44 -28.37 -35.36
N GLY A 788 -37.11 -28.31 -35.34
CA GLY A 788 -36.28 -28.36 -36.56
C GLY A 788 -35.08 -27.43 -36.57
N SER A 789 -33.90 -28.03 -36.49
CA SER A 789 -32.61 -27.65 -37.10
C SER A 789 -32.59 -26.45 -38.07
N ASN A 790 -31.71 -25.48 -37.80
CA ASN A 790 -30.44 -25.27 -38.54
C ASN A 790 -29.55 -24.30 -37.78
#